data_AF-E8U2Z5-F1
#
_entry.id   AF-E8U2Z5-F1
#
_cell.length_a   1.000
_cell.length_b   1.000
_cell.length_c   1.000
_cell.angle_alpha   90.00
_cell.angle_beta   90.00
_cell.angle_gamma   90.00
#
_symmetry.space_group_name_H-M   'P 1'
#
loop_
_entity.id
_entity.type
_entity.pdbx_description
1 polymer ?
#
loop_
_entity_poly.entity_id
_entity_poly.type
_entity_poly.pdbx_seq_one_letter_code
_entity_poly.pdbx_strand_id
1 'polypeptide(L)'
;MRRLTALLTLVALAWSGGDAAKIGSVQYAPPAGWVPRVQGELVSLTTAAGASRGVMLVIPTPGVSGDVRAWFEARIKELSSDGQVTDRTEIQSGNGPAGATLLLQGVTLKLAQGAQSRIYTAVVAGKQATMVVLAAPDGNALKAAQPALLSLINSVQLPGQQTAQTAAAGKGTQGTAATANSAPVKLPAVKAQNAAQFKAAGGDPSSAVIPDEFRCYQEKVGSGLTPELTVQVLSGGKYRTAYGSGTFAVSKDGSLRRLAWRGGPLDGAEGYLNFDDYGQTLSVTNVGEGTLERPAKFECYQRGARENLTLLQFKLKIPAVTAYPCSLTDGSGRSGGKLEILPGGTYRLNGQTGRFTVDFRSDQDEDWSDLSFSGGPLDDATGTYQEDRLGVREVSVYRPKMNCQSVAKPTPIPRYGSGRAPAPPKGSGGLSGAYATWYADPLATLGYGGCGGLCWETRFFTKAGYVYTEEPESSVDEADCSRTHPNGLPVCEVYRVQGGKITIGSDQPEVLKRSGANLIIGGRTYTPLLSLQGVKLNGQFEAQTFYGGGTNTTSAAFQNRLVFTPQGTFTQARHGGMVSTATDTGTTAGNVIGGVSASSQRSSAGSYRVQGFSLELRFGDGHVERRFAYVLPGKNGKPDLDLLRIGGLSYTRK
;
A
#
# COMPACT_ATOMS: atom_id res chain seq x y z
N MET A 1 -9.29 -27.21 -35.54
CA MET A 1 -10.58 -27.29 -36.28
C MET A 1 -11.68 -27.86 -35.39
N ARG A 2 -12.55 -27.01 -34.83
CA ARG A 2 -13.93 -27.32 -34.43
C ARG A 2 -14.65 -25.97 -34.36
N ARG A 3 -15.63 -25.78 -35.25
CA ARG A 3 -16.40 -24.54 -35.40
C ARG A 3 -17.33 -24.39 -34.19
N LEU A 4 -17.19 -23.31 -33.43
CA LEU A 4 -18.21 -22.87 -32.48
C LEU A 4 -19.00 -21.73 -33.15
N THR A 5 -20.12 -22.08 -33.74
CA THR A 5 -21.14 -21.12 -34.17
C THR A 5 -22.08 -20.96 -32.96
N ALA A 6 -22.05 -19.81 -32.28
CA ALA A 6 -22.97 -19.51 -31.19
C ALA A 6 -23.77 -18.25 -31.54
N LEU A 7 -25.08 -18.49 -31.65
CA LEU A 7 -26.15 -17.55 -31.96
C LEU A 7 -26.23 -16.42 -30.91
N LEU A 8 -26.18 -15.16 -31.36
CA LEU A 8 -26.47 -13.99 -30.53
C LEU A 8 -27.99 -13.82 -30.45
N THR A 9 -28.60 -14.18 -29.32
CA THR A 9 -30.01 -13.90 -29.04
C THR A 9 -30.08 -12.61 -28.21
N LEU A 10 -30.58 -11.52 -28.80
CA LEU A 10 -30.81 -10.23 -28.14
C LEU A 10 -31.98 -10.36 -27.14
N VAL A 11 -31.69 -10.26 -25.85
CA VAL A 11 -32.72 -10.01 -24.82
C VAL A 11 -32.70 -8.51 -24.53
N ALA A 12 -33.78 -7.81 -24.91
CA ALA A 12 -33.97 -6.40 -24.58
C ALA A 12 -34.41 -6.27 -23.12
N LEU A 13 -33.46 -6.09 -22.22
CA LEU A 13 -33.71 -5.61 -20.87
C LEU A 13 -33.82 -4.08 -20.92
N ALA A 14 -34.89 -3.52 -20.36
CA ALA A 14 -35.02 -2.09 -20.13
C ALA A 14 -34.12 -1.70 -18.95
N TRP A 15 -33.04 -0.98 -19.22
CA TRP A 15 -32.07 -0.50 -18.22
C TRP A 15 -32.43 0.94 -17.83
N SER A 16 -32.42 1.23 -16.53
CA SER A 16 -32.45 2.58 -15.99
C SER A 16 -31.25 3.36 -16.53
N GLY A 17 -31.51 4.39 -17.33
CA GLY A 17 -30.47 5.17 -18.01
C GLY A 17 -29.51 5.82 -17.03
N GLY A 18 -28.23 5.46 -17.13
CA GLY A 18 -27.16 6.37 -16.71
C GLY A 18 -27.17 7.59 -17.63
N ASP A 19 -26.92 8.77 -17.08
CA ASP A 19 -26.87 10.00 -17.86
C ASP A 19 -25.85 9.88 -19.00
N ALA A 20 -26.23 10.30 -20.20
CA ALA A 20 -25.36 10.27 -21.37
C ALA A 20 -24.16 11.21 -21.14
N ALA A 21 -22.95 10.65 -21.17
CA ALA A 21 -21.70 11.37 -21.11
C ALA A 21 -21.21 11.72 -22.53
N LYS A 22 -20.33 12.73 -22.64
CA LYS A 22 -19.82 13.22 -23.93
C LYS A 22 -18.31 13.43 -23.87
N ILE A 23 -17.61 13.01 -24.94
CA ILE A 23 -16.19 13.30 -25.17
C ILE A 23 -15.98 13.71 -26.63
N GLY A 24 -15.46 14.92 -26.85
CA GLY A 24 -15.43 15.53 -28.18
C GLY A 24 -16.83 15.56 -28.79
N SER A 25 -16.99 14.88 -29.93
CA SER A 25 -18.27 14.78 -30.64
C SER A 25 -19.03 13.48 -30.34
N VAL A 26 -18.48 12.59 -29.52
CA VAL A 26 -19.02 11.25 -29.22
C VAL A 26 -19.87 11.31 -27.95
N GLN A 27 -21.09 10.79 -28.01
CA GLN A 27 -21.90 10.53 -26.81
C GLN A 27 -21.83 9.06 -26.44
N TYR A 28 -21.82 8.74 -25.14
CA TYR A 28 -21.79 7.37 -24.64
C TYR A 28 -22.42 7.32 -23.25
N ALA A 29 -22.93 6.16 -22.83
CA ALA A 29 -23.36 5.91 -21.47
C ALA A 29 -22.37 4.99 -20.76
N PRO A 30 -21.74 5.41 -19.65
CA PRO A 30 -20.92 4.53 -18.82
C PRO A 30 -21.72 3.30 -18.36
N PRO A 31 -21.14 2.08 -18.40
CA PRO A 31 -21.81 0.91 -17.84
C PRO A 31 -22.05 1.05 -16.34
N ALA A 32 -23.07 0.37 -15.82
CA ALA A 32 -23.38 0.41 -14.40
C ALA A 32 -22.17 0.02 -13.53
N GLY A 33 -21.84 0.84 -12.54
CA GLY A 33 -20.69 0.63 -11.65
C GLY A 33 -19.32 1.01 -12.24
N TRP A 34 -19.29 1.55 -13.47
CA TRP A 34 -18.09 2.11 -14.10
C TRP A 34 -18.15 3.62 -14.08
N VAL A 35 -17.10 4.24 -13.54
CA VAL A 35 -17.01 5.68 -13.36
C VAL A 35 -16.10 6.25 -14.45
N PRO A 36 -16.59 7.16 -15.32
CA PRO A 36 -15.75 7.81 -16.32
C PRO A 36 -14.82 8.85 -15.67
N ARG A 37 -13.62 9.00 -16.24
CA ARG A 37 -12.65 10.04 -15.94
C ARG A 37 -12.09 10.56 -17.26
N VAL A 38 -12.18 11.87 -17.48
CA VAL A 38 -11.72 12.51 -18.71
C VAL A 38 -10.26 12.96 -18.57
N GLN A 39 -9.41 12.61 -19.54
CA GLN A 39 -8.02 13.03 -19.63
C GLN A 39 -7.70 13.48 -21.06
N GLY A 40 -7.74 14.79 -21.31
CA GLY A 40 -7.59 15.32 -22.66
C GLY A 40 -8.73 14.88 -23.57
N GLU A 41 -8.41 14.29 -24.73
CA GLU A 41 -9.41 13.74 -25.67
C GLU A 41 -9.82 12.29 -25.34
N LEU A 42 -9.30 11.70 -24.27
CA LEU A 42 -9.56 10.31 -23.89
C LEU A 42 -10.43 10.25 -22.63
N VAL A 43 -11.31 9.25 -22.55
CA VAL A 43 -12.00 8.88 -21.30
C VAL A 43 -11.50 7.54 -20.83
N SER A 44 -11.09 7.44 -19.57
CA SER A 44 -10.90 6.16 -18.88
C SER A 44 -12.10 5.86 -17.98
N LEU A 45 -12.64 4.66 -18.03
CA LEU A 45 -13.67 4.18 -17.11
C LEU A 45 -13.07 3.09 -16.22
N THR A 46 -13.31 3.21 -14.92
CA THR A 46 -12.87 2.23 -13.91
C THR A 46 -13.99 1.88 -12.95
N THR A 47 -13.97 0.67 -12.40
CA THR A 47 -14.87 0.32 -11.28
C THR A 47 -14.34 0.86 -9.95
N ALA A 48 -15.15 0.79 -8.89
CA ALA A 48 -14.71 1.08 -7.53
C ALA A 48 -13.53 0.21 -7.06
N ALA A 49 -13.34 -0.99 -7.64
CA ALA A 49 -12.20 -1.85 -7.39
C ALA A 49 -10.92 -1.46 -8.19
N GLY A 50 -10.97 -0.33 -8.91
CA GLY A 50 -9.85 0.22 -9.66
C GLY A 50 -9.45 -0.61 -10.87
N ALA A 51 -8.22 -0.42 -11.33
CA ALA A 51 -7.65 -1.08 -12.51
C ALA A 51 -7.51 -2.62 -12.35
N SER A 52 -7.59 -3.14 -11.13
CA SER A 52 -7.56 -4.58 -10.84
C SER A 52 -8.72 -5.35 -11.48
N ARG A 53 -9.84 -4.68 -11.77
CA ARG A 53 -11.00 -5.24 -12.50
C ARG A 53 -11.02 -4.87 -13.99
N GLY A 54 -9.96 -4.24 -14.46
CA GLY A 54 -9.85 -3.69 -15.80
C GLY A 54 -10.21 -2.22 -15.89
N VAL A 55 -9.75 -1.61 -16.97
CA VAL A 55 -9.94 -0.21 -17.35
C VAL A 55 -10.51 -0.19 -18.76
N MET A 56 -11.57 0.56 -19.00
CA MET A 56 -12.03 0.85 -20.35
C MET A 56 -11.55 2.23 -20.79
N LEU A 57 -11.12 2.36 -22.03
CA LEU A 57 -10.75 3.64 -22.63
C LEU A 57 -11.74 3.93 -23.76
N VAL A 58 -12.32 5.13 -23.81
CA VAL A 58 -13.08 5.63 -24.95
C VAL A 58 -12.24 6.72 -25.60
N ILE A 59 -11.88 6.49 -26.85
CA ILE A 59 -10.95 7.33 -27.63
C ILE A 59 -11.69 7.76 -28.90
N PRO A 60 -12.19 9.00 -28.97
CA PRO A 60 -12.62 9.61 -30.23
C PRO A 60 -11.44 9.61 -31.20
N THR A 61 -11.64 9.08 -32.39
CA THR A 61 -10.62 9.05 -33.42
C THR A 61 -11.06 9.91 -34.59
N PRO A 62 -10.36 11.02 -34.90
CA PRO A 62 -10.65 11.78 -36.10
C PRO A 62 -10.18 10.99 -37.32
N GLY A 63 -11.09 10.79 -38.29
CA GLY A 63 -10.76 10.34 -39.64
C GLY A 63 -10.44 8.84 -39.77
N VAL A 64 -11.39 8.08 -40.32
CA VAL A 64 -11.11 6.79 -40.95
C VAL A 64 -10.75 7.06 -42.41
N SER A 65 -9.52 6.72 -42.78
CA SER A 65 -8.99 6.87 -44.14
C SER A 65 -8.61 5.51 -44.72
N GLY A 66 -9.00 5.24 -45.96
CA GLY A 66 -8.70 3.98 -46.63
C GLY A 66 -9.58 2.83 -46.14
N ASP A 67 -9.02 1.61 -46.20
CA ASP A 67 -9.71 0.40 -45.74
C ASP A 67 -9.88 0.40 -44.20
N VAL A 68 -11.11 0.20 -43.73
CA VAL A 68 -11.47 0.33 -42.31
C VAL A 68 -10.77 -0.74 -41.45
N ARG A 69 -10.55 -1.95 -42.00
CA ARG A 69 -9.86 -3.03 -41.30
C ARG A 69 -8.36 -2.74 -41.17
N ALA A 70 -7.73 -2.27 -42.23
CA ALA A 70 -6.33 -1.84 -42.22
C ALA A 70 -6.09 -0.64 -41.29
N TRP A 71 -7.01 0.34 -41.30
CA TRP A 71 -7.01 1.47 -40.36
C TRP A 71 -7.08 0.99 -38.91
N PHE A 72 -7.99 0.06 -38.60
CA PHE A 72 -8.16 -0.48 -37.26
C PHE A 72 -6.92 -1.24 -36.78
N GLU A 73 -6.32 -2.07 -37.65
CA GLU A 73 -5.09 -2.77 -37.35
C GLU A 73 -3.91 -1.81 -37.07
N ALA A 74 -3.79 -0.73 -37.84
CA ALA A 74 -2.79 0.31 -37.61
C ALA A 74 -2.97 1.00 -36.25
N ARG A 75 -4.22 1.31 -35.87
CA ARG A 75 -4.54 1.89 -34.56
C ARG A 75 -4.24 0.94 -33.41
N ILE A 76 -4.53 -0.34 -33.55
CA ILE A 76 -4.18 -1.34 -32.52
C ILE A 76 -2.66 -1.41 -32.35
N LYS A 77 -1.89 -1.38 -33.44
CA LYS A 77 -0.43 -1.37 -33.39
C LYS A 77 0.11 -0.15 -32.63
N GLU A 78 -0.42 1.04 -32.91
CA GLU A 78 -0.08 2.28 -32.21
C GLU A 78 -0.42 2.20 -30.71
N LEU A 79 -1.65 1.81 -30.38
CA LEU A 79 -2.14 1.69 -29.00
C LEU A 79 -1.58 0.49 -28.24
N SER A 80 -0.76 -0.34 -28.88
CA SER A 80 -0.04 -1.46 -28.26
C SER A 80 1.47 -1.21 -28.17
N SER A 81 1.93 -0.01 -28.53
CA SER A 81 3.37 0.32 -28.60
C SER A 81 4.05 0.39 -27.22
N ASP A 82 3.27 0.41 -26.14
CA ASP A 82 3.71 0.39 -24.75
C ASP A 82 4.11 -1.01 -24.25
N GLY A 83 3.89 -2.06 -25.04
CA GLY A 83 4.20 -3.44 -24.69
C GLY A 83 4.63 -4.30 -25.86
N GLN A 84 5.25 -5.45 -25.55
CA GLN A 84 5.47 -6.48 -26.55
C GLN A 84 4.18 -7.29 -26.74
N VAL A 85 3.57 -7.22 -27.93
CA VAL A 85 2.45 -8.09 -28.30
C VAL A 85 2.92 -9.54 -28.31
N THR A 86 2.29 -10.39 -27.50
CA THR A 86 2.61 -11.83 -27.41
C THR A 86 1.57 -12.69 -28.11
N ASP A 87 0.31 -12.24 -28.18
CA ASP A 87 -0.78 -12.96 -28.84
C ASP A 87 -1.84 -12.00 -29.42
N ARG A 88 -2.54 -12.43 -30.47
CA ARG A 88 -3.63 -11.67 -31.15
C ARG A 88 -4.68 -12.60 -31.74
N THR A 89 -5.96 -12.24 -31.59
CA THR A 89 -7.06 -12.89 -32.32
C THR A 89 -7.19 -12.35 -33.75
N GLU A 90 -7.95 -13.02 -34.61
CA GLU A 90 -8.39 -12.41 -35.87
C GLU A 90 -9.30 -11.20 -35.62
N ILE A 91 -9.24 -10.19 -36.50
CA ILE A 91 -10.18 -9.06 -36.47
C ILE A 91 -11.55 -9.55 -36.92
N GLN A 92 -12.55 -9.39 -36.05
CA GLN A 92 -13.95 -9.68 -36.31
C GLN A 92 -14.67 -8.40 -36.70
N SER A 93 -15.61 -8.50 -37.66
CA SER A 93 -16.46 -7.40 -38.09
C SER A 93 -17.93 -7.75 -37.92
N GLY A 94 -18.74 -6.80 -37.47
CA GLY A 94 -20.18 -6.96 -37.32
C GLY A 94 -20.93 -5.63 -37.43
N ASN A 95 -22.24 -5.71 -37.25
CA ASN A 95 -23.10 -4.53 -37.21
C ASN A 95 -23.12 -3.96 -35.78
N GLY A 96 -22.76 -2.69 -35.64
CA GLY A 96 -22.85 -1.92 -34.41
C GLY A 96 -24.15 -1.11 -34.30
N PRO A 97 -24.26 -0.24 -33.30
CA PRO A 97 -25.44 0.59 -33.07
C PRO A 97 -25.75 1.50 -34.26
N ALA A 98 -27.05 1.70 -34.53
CA ALA A 98 -27.54 2.61 -35.58
C ALA A 98 -26.90 2.38 -36.97
N GLY A 99 -26.55 1.13 -37.30
CA GLY A 99 -25.98 0.75 -38.60
C GLY A 99 -24.48 1.02 -38.76
N ALA A 100 -23.77 1.37 -37.67
CA ALA A 100 -22.32 1.52 -37.69
C ALA A 100 -21.62 0.17 -37.96
N THR A 101 -20.40 0.19 -38.48
CA THR A 101 -19.53 -1.00 -38.54
C THR A 101 -18.83 -1.16 -37.19
N LEU A 102 -18.93 -2.34 -36.59
CA LEU A 102 -18.21 -2.71 -35.37
C LEU A 102 -17.03 -3.61 -35.73
N LEU A 103 -15.81 -3.24 -35.33
CA LEU A 103 -14.62 -4.09 -35.41
C LEU A 103 -14.13 -4.47 -34.02
N LEU A 104 -13.65 -5.69 -33.84
CA LEU A 104 -13.13 -6.19 -32.56
C LEU A 104 -11.87 -7.03 -32.76
N GLN A 105 -10.89 -6.88 -31.88
CA GLN A 105 -9.72 -7.76 -31.79
C GLN A 105 -9.21 -7.88 -30.34
N GLY A 106 -8.92 -9.10 -29.90
CA GLY A 106 -8.23 -9.38 -28.64
C GLY A 106 -6.72 -9.39 -28.83
N VAL A 107 -5.98 -8.81 -27.88
CA VAL A 107 -4.52 -8.72 -27.89
C VAL A 107 -3.98 -8.97 -26.49
N THR A 108 -2.93 -9.77 -26.36
CA THR A 108 -2.19 -9.89 -25.10
C THR A 108 -0.83 -9.22 -25.25
N LEU A 109 -0.49 -8.38 -24.28
CA LEU A 109 0.78 -7.66 -24.21
C LEU A 109 1.59 -8.11 -23.00
N LYS A 110 2.90 -8.14 -23.18
CA LYS A 110 3.89 -8.17 -22.10
C LYS A 110 4.38 -6.75 -21.84
N LEU A 111 3.95 -6.18 -20.73
CA LEU A 111 4.37 -4.88 -20.21
C LEU A 111 5.48 -5.05 -19.17
N ALA A 112 6.11 -3.95 -18.75
CA ALA A 112 7.10 -3.98 -17.68
C ALA A 112 6.50 -4.47 -16.35
N GLN A 113 5.22 -4.17 -16.10
CA GLN A 113 4.48 -4.50 -14.88
C GLN A 113 3.82 -5.90 -14.92
N GLY A 114 3.91 -6.62 -16.04
CA GLY A 114 3.31 -7.95 -16.18
C GLY A 114 2.60 -8.14 -17.53
N ALA A 115 1.91 -9.27 -17.67
CA ALA A 115 1.04 -9.49 -18.82
C ALA A 115 -0.25 -8.67 -18.67
N GLN A 116 -0.80 -8.19 -19.78
CA GLN A 116 -2.08 -7.48 -19.82
C GLN A 116 -2.85 -7.93 -21.05
N SER A 117 -4.13 -8.26 -20.86
CA SER A 117 -5.03 -8.59 -21.96
C SER A 117 -5.87 -7.37 -22.32
N ARG A 118 -5.99 -7.08 -23.62
CA ARG A 118 -6.77 -5.98 -24.17
C ARG A 118 -7.80 -6.48 -25.17
N ILE A 119 -9.01 -5.95 -25.12
CA ILE A 119 -9.99 -6.04 -26.22
C ILE A 119 -10.08 -4.65 -26.83
N TYR A 120 -9.69 -4.56 -28.10
CA TYR A 120 -9.85 -3.37 -28.90
C TYR A 120 -11.15 -3.47 -29.68
N THR A 121 -11.91 -2.38 -29.69
CA THR A 121 -13.17 -2.27 -30.42
C THR A 121 -13.25 -0.93 -31.13
N ALA A 122 -13.76 -0.90 -32.35
CA ALA A 122 -14.04 0.34 -33.08
C ALA A 122 -15.50 0.37 -33.53
N VAL A 123 -16.21 1.45 -33.18
CA VAL A 123 -17.52 1.79 -33.76
C VAL A 123 -17.27 2.81 -34.85
N VAL A 124 -17.57 2.46 -36.11
CA VAL A 124 -17.24 3.26 -37.30
C VAL A 124 -18.51 3.64 -38.05
N ALA A 125 -18.72 4.95 -38.27
CA ALA A 125 -19.79 5.47 -39.12
C ALA A 125 -19.21 6.50 -40.10
N GLY A 126 -19.28 6.19 -41.40
CA GLY A 126 -18.68 7.02 -42.45
C GLY A 126 -17.16 7.17 -42.25
N LYS A 127 -16.68 8.42 -42.13
CA LYS A 127 -15.26 8.74 -41.88
C LYS A 127 -14.94 8.98 -40.40
N GLN A 128 -15.86 8.68 -39.49
CA GLN A 128 -15.68 8.87 -38.05
C GLN A 128 -15.63 7.53 -37.34
N ALA A 129 -14.79 7.43 -36.32
CA ALA A 129 -14.71 6.24 -35.49
C ALA A 129 -14.48 6.58 -34.03
N THR A 130 -15.02 5.76 -33.14
CA THR A 130 -14.68 5.74 -31.71
C THR A 130 -14.05 4.41 -31.40
N MET A 131 -12.84 4.46 -30.83
CA MET A 131 -12.18 3.28 -30.29
C MET A 131 -12.61 3.09 -28.83
N VAL A 132 -12.95 1.86 -28.46
CA VAL A 132 -13.16 1.44 -27.08
C VAL A 132 -12.17 0.32 -26.76
N VAL A 133 -11.32 0.53 -25.76
CA VAL A 133 -10.30 -0.45 -25.35
C VAL A 133 -10.59 -0.92 -23.94
N LEU A 134 -10.86 -2.20 -23.73
CA LEU A 134 -10.87 -2.80 -22.39
C LEU A 134 -9.51 -3.41 -22.12
N ALA A 135 -8.76 -2.87 -21.17
CA ALA A 135 -7.49 -3.42 -20.69
C ALA A 135 -7.70 -4.07 -19.32
N ALA A 136 -7.24 -5.30 -19.14
CA ALA A 136 -7.39 -6.05 -17.89
C ALA A 136 -6.08 -6.77 -17.52
N PRO A 137 -5.76 -6.91 -16.22
CA PRO A 137 -4.52 -7.54 -15.77
C PRO A 137 -4.45 -9.04 -16.12
N ASP A 138 -5.59 -9.70 -16.29
CA ASP A 138 -5.67 -11.11 -16.65
C ASP A 138 -6.98 -11.44 -17.40
N GLY A 139 -7.12 -12.69 -17.85
CA GLY A 139 -8.29 -13.18 -18.58
C GLY A 139 -9.59 -13.23 -17.74
N ASN A 140 -9.51 -13.37 -16.42
CA ASN A 140 -10.67 -13.39 -15.53
C ASN A 140 -11.25 -11.99 -15.34
N ALA A 141 -10.40 -11.00 -15.10
CA ALA A 141 -10.77 -9.60 -15.07
C ALA A 141 -11.36 -9.16 -16.43
N LEU A 142 -10.75 -9.61 -17.53
CA LEU A 142 -11.27 -9.35 -18.88
C LEU A 142 -12.67 -9.94 -19.10
N LYS A 143 -12.87 -11.20 -18.75
CA LYS A 143 -14.17 -11.89 -18.87
C LYS A 143 -15.24 -11.25 -18.00
N ALA A 144 -14.89 -10.84 -16.78
CA ALA A 144 -15.82 -10.17 -15.87
C ALA A 144 -16.25 -8.78 -16.37
N ALA A 145 -15.36 -8.06 -17.07
CA ALA A 145 -15.64 -6.74 -17.62
C ALA A 145 -16.31 -6.77 -19.00
N GLN A 146 -16.39 -7.93 -19.66
CA GLN A 146 -16.94 -8.06 -21.02
C GLN A 146 -18.41 -7.60 -21.17
N PRO A 147 -19.34 -7.90 -20.24
CA PRO A 147 -20.71 -7.39 -20.34
C PRO A 147 -20.78 -5.85 -20.27
N ALA A 148 -19.91 -5.24 -19.47
CA ALA A 148 -19.82 -3.78 -19.37
C ALA A 148 -19.26 -3.17 -20.66
N LEU A 149 -18.23 -3.79 -21.25
CA LEU A 149 -17.70 -3.38 -22.56
C LEU A 149 -18.80 -3.39 -23.63
N LEU A 150 -19.62 -4.44 -23.70
CA LEU A 150 -20.73 -4.52 -24.64
C LEU A 150 -21.80 -3.43 -24.39
N SER A 151 -22.13 -3.18 -23.12
CA SER A 151 -23.05 -2.10 -22.74
C SER A 151 -22.52 -0.72 -23.17
N LEU A 152 -21.22 -0.47 -23.01
CA LEU A 152 -20.57 0.77 -23.44
C LEU A 152 -20.56 0.90 -24.97
N ILE A 153 -20.15 -0.14 -25.70
CA ILE A 153 -20.15 -0.12 -27.17
C ILE A 153 -21.55 0.19 -27.71
N ASN A 154 -22.59 -0.39 -27.11
CA ASN A 154 -23.97 -0.19 -27.52
C ASN A 154 -24.52 1.21 -27.24
N SER A 155 -23.90 1.95 -26.32
CA SER A 155 -24.31 3.31 -25.97
C SER A 155 -23.58 4.40 -26.76
N VAL A 156 -22.51 4.04 -27.49
CA VAL A 156 -21.75 4.99 -28.32
C VAL A 156 -22.62 5.51 -29.47
N GLN A 157 -22.77 6.84 -29.53
CA GLN A 157 -23.43 7.56 -30.62
C GLN A 157 -22.43 8.51 -31.29
N LEU A 158 -22.26 8.34 -32.61
CA LEU A 158 -21.42 9.19 -33.43
C LEU A 158 -22.21 10.39 -33.97
N PRO A 159 -21.55 11.54 -34.23
CA PRO A 159 -22.18 12.70 -34.87
C PRO A 159 -22.92 12.33 -36.16
N GLY A 160 -24.18 12.76 -36.28
CA GLY A 160 -25.03 12.44 -37.43
C GLY A 160 -25.91 11.20 -37.23
N GLN A 161 -25.77 10.46 -36.13
CA GLN A 161 -26.71 9.41 -35.70
C GLN A 161 -27.65 9.94 -34.62
N GLN A 162 -28.60 10.83 -34.96
CA GLN A 162 -29.69 11.18 -34.05
C GLN A 162 -30.85 10.18 -34.24
N THR A 163 -31.05 9.28 -33.28
CA THR A 163 -32.35 8.61 -33.11
C THR A 163 -33.28 9.54 -32.35
N ALA A 164 -34.43 9.84 -32.93
CA ALA A 164 -35.50 10.59 -32.27
C ALA A 164 -35.97 9.84 -31.02
N GLN A 165 -35.70 10.39 -29.83
CA GLN A 165 -36.31 9.92 -28.58
C GLN A 165 -36.71 11.10 -27.69
N THR A 166 -37.90 10.93 -27.12
CA THR A 166 -38.87 11.92 -26.64
C THR A 166 -38.44 12.59 -25.34
N ALA A 167 -38.55 13.92 -25.28
CA ALA A 167 -38.34 14.72 -24.07
C ALA A 167 -39.52 14.57 -23.10
N ALA A 168 -39.24 14.19 -21.85
CA ALA A 168 -40.14 14.37 -20.72
C ALA A 168 -39.44 15.26 -19.68
N ALA A 169 -40.04 16.43 -19.43
CA ALA A 169 -39.53 17.46 -18.55
C ALA A 169 -39.69 17.07 -17.06
N GLY A 170 -38.57 16.87 -16.37
CA GLY A 170 -38.49 16.85 -14.91
C GLY A 170 -37.89 18.17 -14.43
N LYS A 171 -38.70 19.03 -13.80
CA LYS A 171 -38.24 20.21 -13.06
C LYS A 171 -37.43 19.75 -11.85
N GLY A 172 -36.10 19.81 -11.93
CA GLY A 172 -35.17 19.70 -10.81
C GLY A 172 -34.57 21.07 -10.50
N THR A 173 -34.82 21.56 -9.28
CA THR A 173 -34.41 22.86 -8.76
C THR A 173 -32.88 22.99 -8.79
N GLN A 174 -32.37 23.92 -9.61
CA GLN A 174 -30.97 24.35 -9.57
C GLN A 174 -30.72 25.07 -8.25
N GLY A 175 -30.07 24.39 -7.30
CA GLY A 175 -29.36 25.05 -6.22
C GLY A 175 -28.16 25.79 -6.79
N THR A 176 -28.15 27.11 -6.65
CA THR A 176 -27.05 28.00 -7.01
C THR A 176 -25.78 27.58 -6.27
N ALA A 177 -24.84 26.95 -6.97
CA ALA A 177 -23.48 26.76 -6.50
C ALA A 177 -22.78 28.12 -6.48
N ALA A 178 -22.45 28.59 -5.28
CA ALA A 178 -21.66 29.79 -5.09
C ALA A 178 -20.22 29.52 -5.55
N THR A 179 -19.80 30.19 -6.63
CA THR A 179 -18.39 30.37 -6.99
C THR A 179 -17.73 31.22 -5.90
N ALA A 180 -17.08 30.58 -4.93
CA ALA A 180 -16.41 31.26 -3.82
C ALA A 180 -14.90 31.41 -4.11
N ASN A 181 -14.55 32.51 -4.78
CA ASN A 181 -13.20 33.07 -4.80
C ASN A 181 -12.90 33.87 -3.50
N SER A 182 -13.46 33.42 -2.37
CA SER A 182 -13.28 34.08 -1.07
C SER A 182 -11.99 33.62 -0.42
N ALA A 183 -11.18 34.58 0.05
CA ALA A 183 -9.98 34.31 0.83
C ALA A 183 -10.25 33.33 2.00
N PRO A 184 -9.31 32.43 2.33
CA PRO A 184 -9.51 31.41 3.34
C PRO A 184 -9.87 32.04 4.69
N VAL A 185 -11.04 31.67 5.23
CA VAL A 185 -11.49 32.14 6.54
C VAL A 185 -10.65 31.45 7.63
N LYS A 186 -10.11 32.24 8.56
CA LYS A 186 -9.43 31.70 9.75
C LYS A 186 -10.42 30.90 10.59
N LEU A 187 -10.21 29.60 10.68
CA LEU A 187 -11.07 28.70 11.46
C LEU A 187 -10.91 28.96 12.97
N PRO A 188 -12.00 28.93 13.75
CA PRO A 188 -11.89 28.94 15.21
C PRO A 188 -11.10 27.71 15.71
N ALA A 189 -10.42 27.82 16.84
CA ALA A 189 -9.66 26.71 17.39
C ALA A 189 -10.59 25.56 17.86
N VAL A 190 -10.16 24.32 17.65
CA VAL A 190 -10.75 23.13 18.28
C VAL A 190 -9.78 22.64 19.35
N LYS A 191 -10.33 22.29 20.53
CA LYS A 191 -9.56 21.71 21.63
C LYS A 191 -8.98 20.38 21.17
N ALA A 192 -7.65 20.26 21.19
CA ALA A 192 -6.97 19.03 20.82
C ALA A 192 -7.43 17.88 21.74
N GLN A 193 -7.71 16.73 21.13
CA GLN A 193 -8.15 15.53 21.84
C GLN A 193 -7.38 14.33 21.30
N ASN A 194 -6.62 13.63 22.14
CA ASN A 194 -5.94 12.41 21.74
C ASN A 194 -6.83 11.16 21.91
N ALA A 195 -6.36 10.00 21.45
CA ALA A 195 -7.13 8.77 21.49
C ALA A 195 -7.49 8.34 22.91
N ALA A 196 -6.60 8.51 23.88
CA ALA A 196 -6.87 8.19 25.27
C ALA A 196 -7.97 9.06 25.89
N GLN A 197 -7.97 10.37 25.60
CA GLN A 197 -9.00 11.29 26.05
C GLN A 197 -10.35 10.99 25.37
N PHE A 198 -10.34 10.61 24.10
CA PHE A 198 -11.55 10.19 23.39
C PHE A 198 -12.13 8.89 23.96
N LYS A 199 -11.27 7.91 24.23
CA LYS A 199 -11.66 6.65 24.89
C LYS A 199 -12.22 6.88 26.30
N ALA A 200 -11.58 7.74 27.09
CA ALA A 200 -12.06 8.11 28.42
C ALA A 200 -13.42 8.81 28.41
N ALA A 201 -13.76 9.50 27.30
CA ALA A 201 -15.08 10.12 27.08
C ALA A 201 -16.12 9.14 26.52
N GLY A 202 -15.80 7.84 26.41
CA GLY A 202 -16.70 6.81 25.90
C GLY A 202 -16.67 6.62 24.38
N GLY A 203 -15.76 7.30 23.68
CA GLY A 203 -15.54 7.09 22.25
C GLY A 203 -14.69 5.86 21.95
N ASP A 204 -14.78 5.36 20.72
CA ASP A 204 -13.88 4.32 20.20
C ASP A 204 -13.10 4.89 18.99
N PRO A 205 -11.78 5.15 19.13
CA PRO A 205 -10.98 5.74 18.06
C PRO A 205 -10.82 4.83 16.83
N SER A 206 -11.16 3.53 16.93
CA SER A 206 -11.12 2.60 15.80
C SER A 206 -12.41 2.59 14.97
N SER A 207 -13.49 3.22 15.45
CA SER A 207 -14.80 3.21 14.77
C SER A 207 -15.43 4.60 14.64
N ALA A 208 -14.89 5.61 15.30
CA ALA A 208 -15.34 7.00 15.20
C ALA A 208 -14.16 7.96 15.05
N VAL A 209 -14.37 9.06 14.31
CA VAL A 209 -13.36 10.11 14.17
C VAL A 209 -13.30 10.94 15.46
N ILE A 210 -12.09 11.15 15.98
CA ILE A 210 -11.82 11.95 17.17
C ILE A 210 -12.06 13.43 16.81
N PRO A 211 -12.87 14.18 17.57
CA PRO A 211 -13.03 15.62 17.38
C PRO A 211 -11.70 16.36 17.55
N ASP A 212 -11.07 16.72 16.44
CA ASP A 212 -9.81 17.45 16.39
C ASP A 212 -9.63 18.11 15.02
N GLU A 213 -8.47 18.71 14.81
CA GLU A 213 -8.01 19.23 13.54
C GLU A 213 -7.21 18.19 12.78
N PHE A 214 -7.51 18.05 11.49
CA PHE A 214 -6.81 17.18 10.54
C PHE A 214 -6.17 18.04 9.45
N ARG A 215 -4.89 17.77 9.19
CA ARG A 215 -4.08 18.47 8.17
C ARG A 215 -3.98 17.58 6.95
N CYS A 216 -4.55 18.06 5.85
CA CYS A 216 -4.81 17.31 4.63
C CYS A 216 -3.82 17.70 3.54
N TYR A 217 -3.23 16.66 2.98
CA TYR A 217 -2.14 16.74 2.03
C TYR A 217 -2.62 16.13 0.71
N GLN A 218 -2.76 16.98 -0.31
CA GLN A 218 -3.23 16.55 -1.63
C GLN A 218 -2.22 15.60 -2.29
N GLU A 219 -2.72 14.49 -2.84
CA GLU A 219 -1.98 13.64 -3.76
C GLU A 219 -1.87 14.30 -5.13
N LYS A 220 -0.68 14.79 -5.44
CA LYS A 220 -0.32 15.47 -6.68
C LYS A 220 1.19 15.54 -6.79
N VAL A 221 1.72 15.83 -7.97
CA VAL A 221 3.17 16.04 -8.14
C VAL A 221 3.70 17.14 -7.22
N GLY A 222 4.73 16.84 -6.43
CA GLY A 222 5.50 17.84 -5.70
C GLY A 222 6.19 17.35 -4.43
N SER A 223 6.76 18.30 -3.68
CA SER A 223 7.51 18.06 -2.44
C SER A 223 7.16 19.04 -1.32
N GLY A 224 5.93 19.57 -1.35
CA GLY A 224 5.43 20.49 -0.34
C GLY A 224 5.21 19.81 1.01
N LEU A 225 5.65 20.46 2.09
CA LEU A 225 5.37 20.05 3.48
C LEU A 225 4.21 20.83 4.12
N THR A 226 3.49 21.63 3.32
CA THR A 226 2.37 22.44 3.79
C THR A 226 1.06 21.76 3.42
N PRO A 227 0.11 21.60 4.36
CA PRO A 227 -1.19 21.03 4.05
C PRO A 227 -2.00 22.01 3.20
N GLU A 228 -2.66 21.51 2.16
CA GLU A 228 -3.54 22.29 1.29
C GLU A 228 -4.94 22.47 1.86
N LEU A 229 -5.37 21.55 2.74
CA LEU A 229 -6.67 21.59 3.36
C LEU A 229 -6.54 21.35 4.87
N THR A 230 -7.39 22.01 5.65
CA THR A 230 -7.55 21.72 7.08
C THR A 230 -9.01 21.40 7.34
N VAL A 231 -9.25 20.22 7.90
CA VAL A 231 -10.58 19.74 8.28
C VAL A 231 -10.64 19.71 9.80
N GLN A 232 -11.53 20.51 10.38
CA GLN A 232 -11.84 20.46 11.79
C GLN A 232 -13.07 19.59 12.01
N VAL A 233 -12.88 18.46 12.66
CA VAL A 233 -13.93 17.52 13.05
C VAL A 233 -14.50 17.96 14.40
N LEU A 234 -15.82 18.05 14.45
CA LEU A 234 -16.59 18.46 15.62
C LEU A 234 -17.42 17.27 16.13
N SER A 235 -17.96 17.40 17.34
CA SER A 235 -18.88 16.39 17.89
C SER A 235 -20.14 16.23 17.03
N GLY A 236 -20.72 15.03 17.06
CA GLY A 236 -21.97 14.71 16.37
C GLY A 236 -21.86 14.59 14.86
N GLY A 237 -20.69 14.17 14.33
CA GLY A 237 -20.50 13.93 12.89
C GLY A 237 -20.52 15.21 12.05
N LYS A 238 -20.06 16.33 12.62
CA LYS A 238 -19.98 17.63 11.94
C LYS A 238 -18.53 17.96 11.61
N TYR A 239 -18.31 18.68 10.52
CA TYR A 239 -16.99 19.17 10.17
C TYR A 239 -17.05 20.61 9.67
N ARG A 240 -15.89 21.28 9.69
CA ARG A 240 -15.69 22.56 8.98
C ARG A 240 -14.30 22.67 8.40
N THR A 241 -14.19 23.46 7.35
CA THR A 241 -12.96 23.83 6.65
C THR A 241 -12.94 25.34 6.45
N ALA A 242 -11.85 25.90 5.94
CA ALA A 242 -11.79 27.32 5.59
C ALA A 242 -12.84 27.73 4.52
N TYR A 243 -13.43 26.76 3.82
CA TYR A 243 -14.36 26.95 2.71
C TYR A 243 -15.83 26.69 3.08
N GLY A 244 -16.12 26.26 4.31
CA GLY A 244 -17.49 25.95 4.75
C GLY A 244 -17.58 24.75 5.69
N SER A 245 -18.81 24.36 6.04
CA SER A 245 -19.10 23.29 6.99
C SER A 245 -20.10 22.28 6.43
N GLY A 246 -20.04 21.05 6.94
CA GLY A 246 -20.97 19.99 6.60
C GLY A 246 -21.04 18.92 7.68
N THR A 247 -21.53 17.75 7.30
CA THR A 247 -21.59 16.56 8.14
C THR A 247 -20.86 15.39 7.49
N PHE A 248 -20.55 14.37 8.26
CA PHE A 248 -20.02 13.11 7.76
C PHE A 248 -20.57 11.96 8.60
N ALA A 249 -20.57 10.77 8.00
CA ALA A 249 -20.92 9.53 8.68
C ALA A 249 -19.78 8.53 8.55
N VAL A 250 -19.57 7.74 9.60
CA VAL A 250 -18.66 6.58 9.59
C VAL A 250 -19.50 5.31 9.50
N SER A 251 -19.18 4.42 8.58
CA SER A 251 -19.81 3.11 8.46
C SER A 251 -18.78 1.99 8.35
N LYS A 252 -19.17 0.78 8.75
CA LYS A 252 -18.33 -0.41 8.56
C LYS A 252 -18.40 -0.87 7.12
N ASP A 253 -17.25 -1.11 6.50
CA ASP A 253 -17.10 -1.64 5.15
C ASP A 253 -16.11 -2.80 5.18
N GLY A 254 -16.61 -4.01 5.46
CA GLY A 254 -15.77 -5.16 5.77
C GLY A 254 -14.91 -4.93 7.03
N SER A 255 -13.58 -5.04 6.88
CA SER A 255 -12.61 -4.69 7.94
C SER A 255 -12.35 -3.18 8.05
N LEU A 256 -12.70 -2.41 7.02
CA LEU A 256 -12.42 -0.98 6.94
C LEU A 256 -13.53 -0.14 7.57
N ARG A 257 -13.25 1.17 7.72
CA ARG A 257 -14.20 2.19 8.20
C ARG A 257 -14.34 3.25 7.14
N ARG A 258 -15.47 3.24 6.42
CA ARG A 258 -15.75 4.20 5.35
C ARG A 258 -16.29 5.50 5.93
N LEU A 259 -15.83 6.62 5.37
CA LEU A 259 -16.28 7.97 5.64
C LEU A 259 -17.12 8.44 4.44
N ALA A 260 -18.35 8.88 4.71
CA ALA A 260 -19.21 9.51 3.72
C ALA A 260 -19.47 10.96 4.12
N TRP A 261 -19.00 11.89 3.32
CA TRP A 261 -19.10 13.33 3.57
C TRP A 261 -20.38 13.89 2.93
N ARG A 262 -21.10 14.75 3.65
CA ARG A 262 -22.43 15.25 3.27
C ARG A 262 -22.56 16.75 3.55
N GLY A 263 -22.97 17.51 2.55
CA GLY A 263 -23.08 18.96 2.59
C GLY A 263 -21.72 19.66 2.72
N GLY A 264 -21.71 20.96 2.39
CA GLY A 264 -20.51 21.79 2.48
C GLY A 264 -19.45 21.46 1.41
N PRO A 265 -18.19 21.88 1.61
CA PRO A 265 -17.12 21.77 0.61
C PRO A 265 -16.64 20.35 0.28
N LEU A 266 -16.97 19.38 1.13
CA LEU A 266 -16.63 17.96 0.93
C LEU A 266 -17.87 17.13 0.57
N ASP A 267 -18.97 17.75 0.13
CA ASP A 267 -20.18 17.00 -0.23
C ASP A 267 -19.90 16.00 -1.36
N GLY A 268 -20.37 14.76 -1.19
CA GLY A 268 -20.14 13.66 -2.13
C GLY A 268 -18.74 13.06 -2.08
N ALA A 269 -17.81 13.61 -1.29
CA ALA A 269 -16.51 13.00 -1.06
C ALA A 269 -16.65 11.70 -0.25
N GLU A 270 -15.69 10.79 -0.44
CA GLU A 270 -15.63 9.52 0.28
C GLU A 270 -14.23 9.25 0.80
N GLY A 271 -14.11 8.38 1.78
CA GLY A 271 -12.83 8.16 2.44
C GLY A 271 -12.79 6.96 3.35
N TYR A 272 -11.66 6.77 3.99
CA TYR A 272 -11.45 5.75 4.99
C TYR A 272 -10.79 6.33 6.24
N LEU A 273 -11.25 5.85 7.39
CA LEU A 273 -10.64 6.11 8.70
C LEU A 273 -9.67 4.97 9.04
N ASN A 274 -8.42 5.33 9.31
CA ASN A 274 -7.40 4.45 9.87
C ASN A 274 -6.96 4.98 11.23
N PHE A 275 -6.65 4.06 12.16
CA PHE A 275 -6.19 4.38 13.50
C PHE A 275 -5.01 3.50 13.89
N ASP A 276 -3.95 4.11 14.42
CA ASP A 276 -2.74 3.42 14.87
C ASP A 276 -2.16 4.07 16.15
N ASP A 277 -0.97 3.64 16.55
CA ASP A 277 -0.21 4.13 17.71
C ASP A 277 0.04 5.64 17.72
N TYR A 278 -0.05 6.32 16.58
CA TYR A 278 0.24 7.74 16.44
C TYR A 278 -1.03 8.61 16.36
N GLY A 279 -2.16 8.03 15.96
CA GLY A 279 -3.45 8.71 15.93
C GLY A 279 -4.29 8.30 14.73
N GLN A 280 -5.13 9.21 14.24
CA GLN A 280 -6.03 8.94 13.11
C GLN A 280 -5.53 9.50 11.78
N THR A 281 -5.76 8.75 10.71
CA THR A 281 -5.67 9.20 9.31
C THR A 281 -7.04 9.12 8.67
N LEU A 282 -7.41 10.13 7.89
CA LEU A 282 -8.61 10.16 7.06
C LEU A 282 -8.16 10.30 5.61
N SER A 283 -8.49 9.35 4.75
CA SER A 283 -8.42 9.61 3.32
C SER A 283 -9.68 10.36 2.88
N VAL A 284 -9.55 11.30 1.95
CA VAL A 284 -10.68 12.03 1.36
C VAL A 284 -10.48 12.04 -0.15
N THR A 285 -11.41 11.42 -0.85
CA THR A 285 -11.40 11.19 -2.29
C THR A 285 -12.66 11.80 -2.91
N ASN A 286 -12.61 12.11 -4.21
CA ASN A 286 -13.73 12.69 -4.95
C ASN A 286 -14.18 14.05 -4.38
N VAL A 287 -13.26 14.88 -3.86
CA VAL A 287 -13.56 16.28 -3.54
C VAL A 287 -13.86 17.01 -4.86
N GLY A 288 -15.10 17.47 -5.02
CA GLY A 288 -15.77 17.63 -6.32
C GLY A 288 -15.21 18.66 -7.32
N GLU A 289 -15.61 18.47 -8.60
CA GLU A 289 -15.32 19.34 -9.75
C GLU A 289 -15.95 20.74 -9.66
N GLY A 290 -16.99 20.92 -8.83
CA GLY A 290 -17.62 22.23 -8.59
C GLY A 290 -16.79 23.19 -7.73
N THR A 291 -15.66 22.73 -7.20
CA THR A 291 -14.75 23.53 -6.33
C THR A 291 -13.29 23.42 -6.77
N LEU A 292 -12.88 22.37 -7.49
CA LEU A 292 -11.52 22.14 -8.00
C LEU A 292 -11.55 21.60 -9.44
N GLU A 293 -10.60 21.98 -10.30
CA GLU A 293 -10.56 21.60 -11.73
C GLU A 293 -10.34 20.09 -12.00
N ARG A 294 -9.97 19.31 -10.98
CA ARG A 294 -9.76 17.85 -11.03
C ARG A 294 -10.20 17.23 -9.70
N PRO A 295 -10.73 16.00 -9.67
CA PRO A 295 -11.04 15.30 -8.43
C PRO A 295 -9.76 15.16 -7.59
N ALA A 296 -9.74 15.83 -6.45
CA ALA A 296 -8.59 15.80 -5.55
C ALA A 296 -8.72 14.63 -4.57
N LYS A 297 -7.59 13.94 -4.35
CA LYS A 297 -7.40 12.99 -3.25
C LYS A 297 -6.51 13.65 -2.19
N PHE A 298 -6.90 13.52 -0.93
CA PHE A 298 -6.17 14.02 0.21
C PHE A 298 -5.94 12.89 1.20
N GLU A 299 -4.75 12.87 1.77
CA GLU A 299 -4.47 12.13 3.00
C GLU A 299 -4.41 13.13 4.16
N CYS A 300 -5.29 12.96 5.13
CA CYS A 300 -5.46 13.86 6.26
C CYS A 300 -4.99 13.23 7.55
N TYR A 301 -4.07 13.89 8.24
CA TYR A 301 -3.48 13.37 9.48
C TYR A 301 -3.97 14.18 10.67
N GLN A 302 -4.35 13.49 11.75
CA GLN A 302 -4.69 14.14 13.00
C GLN A 302 -3.51 14.99 13.48
N ARG A 303 -3.78 16.26 13.80
CA ARG A 303 -2.79 17.19 14.34
C ARG A 303 -2.09 16.59 15.57
N GLY A 304 -0.76 16.71 15.62
CA GLY A 304 0.05 16.20 16.72
C GLY A 304 0.92 15.03 16.28
N ALA A 305 0.92 13.94 17.04
CA ALA A 305 1.85 12.82 16.81
C ALA A 305 1.72 12.19 15.42
N ARG A 306 0.49 11.98 14.93
CA ARG A 306 0.25 11.41 13.60
C ARG A 306 0.74 12.31 12.47
N GLU A 307 0.38 13.60 12.47
CA GLU A 307 0.89 14.56 11.48
C GLU A 307 2.42 14.68 11.56
N ASN A 308 3.00 14.77 12.76
CA ASN A 308 4.44 14.88 12.94
C ASN A 308 5.18 13.65 12.37
N LEU A 309 4.61 12.46 12.51
CA LEU A 309 5.13 11.25 11.89
C LEU A 309 5.13 11.37 10.35
N THR A 310 4.01 11.78 9.76
CA THR A 310 3.94 11.97 8.30
C THR A 310 4.93 13.02 7.81
N LEU A 311 5.05 14.16 8.49
CA LEU A 311 6.00 15.20 8.13
C LEU A 311 7.45 14.72 8.25
N LEU A 312 7.74 13.84 9.21
CA LEU A 312 9.02 13.15 9.29
C LEU A 312 9.21 12.21 8.09
N GLN A 313 8.21 11.39 7.75
CA GLN A 313 8.27 10.49 6.60
C GLN A 313 8.50 11.25 5.29
N PHE A 314 7.79 12.36 5.05
CA PHE A 314 8.05 13.23 3.90
C PHE A 314 9.49 13.77 3.88
N LYS A 315 10.05 14.14 5.03
CA LYS A 315 11.46 14.58 5.10
C LYS A 315 12.45 13.46 4.79
N LEU A 316 12.14 12.23 5.19
CA LEU A 316 12.96 11.04 4.89
C LEU A 316 12.91 10.67 3.39
N LYS A 317 11.92 11.18 2.65
CA LYS A 317 11.81 11.09 1.20
C LYS A 317 12.48 12.25 0.45
N ILE A 318 13.18 13.17 1.14
CA ILE A 318 13.93 14.24 0.48
C ILE A 318 15.42 13.88 0.47
N PRO A 319 16.10 13.86 -0.69
CA PRO A 319 17.52 13.59 -0.78
C PRO A 319 18.35 14.44 0.20
N ALA A 320 19.03 13.79 1.14
CA ALA A 320 19.87 14.49 2.10
C ALA A 320 21.09 15.10 1.40
N VAL A 321 21.47 16.31 1.81
CA VAL A 321 22.67 17.01 1.32
C VAL A 321 23.90 16.28 1.85
N THR A 322 24.46 15.40 1.02
CA THR A 322 25.65 14.60 1.28
C THR A 322 26.16 14.00 -0.02
N ALA A 323 27.27 13.29 0.04
CA ALA A 323 27.81 12.56 -1.07
C ALA A 323 27.52 11.06 -0.94
N TYR A 324 27.12 10.46 -2.06
CA TYR A 324 26.72 9.07 -2.19
C TYR A 324 27.71 8.38 -3.14
N PRO A 325 28.54 7.45 -2.64
CA PRO A 325 29.26 6.52 -3.49
C PRO A 325 28.29 5.72 -4.36
N CYS A 326 28.58 5.64 -5.66
CA CYS A 326 27.71 4.99 -6.62
C CYS A 326 28.34 3.75 -7.24
N SER A 327 27.49 2.78 -7.56
CA SER A 327 27.83 1.58 -8.33
C SER A 327 26.86 1.43 -9.50
N LEU A 328 27.36 0.99 -10.65
CA LEU A 328 26.51 0.67 -11.79
C LEU A 328 25.79 -0.66 -11.56
N THR A 329 24.48 -0.66 -11.80
CA THR A 329 23.59 -1.84 -11.70
C THR A 329 23.31 -2.47 -13.05
N ASP A 330 24.17 -2.21 -14.05
CA ASP A 330 24.18 -2.81 -15.38
C ASP A 330 24.76 -4.23 -15.42
N GLY A 331 25.04 -4.81 -14.25
CA GLY A 331 25.71 -6.11 -14.10
C GLY A 331 27.24 -6.03 -14.04
N SER A 332 27.84 -4.87 -14.33
CA SER A 332 29.30 -4.71 -14.25
C SER A 332 29.82 -4.47 -12.82
N GLY A 333 28.97 -3.94 -11.93
CA GLY A 333 29.35 -3.58 -10.56
C GLY A 333 30.46 -2.51 -10.47
N ARG A 334 30.80 -1.87 -11.59
CA ARG A 334 31.83 -0.82 -11.64
C ARG A 334 31.36 0.41 -10.87
N SER A 335 32.32 1.22 -10.41
CA SER A 335 31.99 2.50 -9.79
C SER A 335 31.24 3.39 -10.77
N GLY A 336 30.09 3.92 -10.33
CA GLY A 336 29.34 4.98 -11.01
C GLY A 336 29.85 6.39 -10.68
N GLY A 337 30.96 6.49 -9.91
CA GLY A 337 31.47 7.73 -9.37
C GLY A 337 30.84 8.10 -8.03
N LYS A 338 30.75 9.40 -7.75
CA LYS A 338 30.22 9.96 -6.51
C LYS A 338 29.15 10.98 -6.85
N LEU A 339 27.90 10.70 -6.48
CA LEU A 339 26.79 11.62 -6.61
C LEU A 339 26.74 12.51 -5.37
N GLU A 340 26.91 13.81 -5.52
CA GLU A 340 26.81 14.78 -4.44
C GLU A 340 25.48 15.51 -4.56
N ILE A 341 24.60 15.32 -3.58
CA ILE A 341 23.37 16.09 -3.45
C ILE A 341 23.70 17.40 -2.73
N LEU A 342 23.32 18.52 -3.34
CA LEU A 342 23.59 19.87 -2.87
C LEU A 342 22.27 20.58 -2.49
N PRO A 343 22.31 21.64 -1.68
CA PRO A 343 21.11 22.41 -1.33
C PRO A 343 20.38 22.96 -2.56
N GLY A 344 19.07 23.16 -2.45
CA GLY A 344 18.26 23.83 -3.48
C GLY A 344 17.98 22.98 -4.73
N GLY A 345 17.94 21.65 -4.61
CA GLY A 345 17.63 20.75 -5.72
C GLY A 345 18.74 20.72 -6.78
N THR A 346 20.00 20.76 -6.34
CA THR A 346 21.17 20.74 -7.21
C THR A 346 21.98 19.48 -6.92
N TYR A 347 22.58 18.86 -7.93
CA TYR A 347 23.49 17.72 -7.73
C TYR A 347 24.80 17.94 -8.47
N ARG A 348 25.83 17.20 -8.08
CA ARG A 348 27.10 17.11 -8.80
C ARG A 348 27.51 15.65 -8.96
N LEU A 349 27.82 15.23 -10.19
CA LEU A 349 28.33 13.91 -10.50
C LEU A 349 29.63 14.06 -11.30
N ASN A 350 30.72 13.47 -10.80
CA ASN A 350 32.04 13.54 -11.45
C ASN A 350 32.49 14.98 -11.78
N GLY A 351 32.20 15.92 -10.89
CA GLY A 351 32.58 17.33 -11.03
C GLY A 351 31.60 18.19 -11.85
N GLN A 352 30.64 17.59 -12.57
CA GLN A 352 29.65 18.32 -13.34
C GLN A 352 28.34 18.49 -12.57
N THR A 353 27.72 19.65 -12.71
CA THR A 353 26.53 20.03 -11.95
C THR A 353 25.26 19.90 -12.78
N GLY A 354 24.17 19.51 -12.14
CA GLY A 354 22.81 19.59 -12.68
C GLY A 354 21.80 19.87 -11.58
N ARG A 355 20.52 19.75 -11.90
CA ARG A 355 19.40 19.95 -10.98
C ARG A 355 18.56 18.69 -10.87
N PHE A 356 17.79 18.59 -9.79
CA PHE A 356 16.78 17.57 -9.64
C PHE A 356 15.54 18.14 -8.96
N THR A 357 14.38 17.57 -9.27
CA THR A 357 13.13 17.78 -8.54
C THR A 357 12.75 16.51 -7.79
N VAL A 358 12.03 16.69 -6.69
CA VAL A 358 11.55 15.59 -5.84
C VAL A 358 10.03 15.58 -5.89
N ASP A 359 9.47 14.39 -6.09
CA ASP A 359 8.05 14.11 -5.95
C ASP A 359 7.84 12.99 -4.93
N PHE A 360 7.31 13.35 -3.75
CA PHE A 360 6.85 12.37 -2.76
C PHE A 360 5.34 12.48 -2.51
N ARG A 361 4.66 13.29 -3.34
CA ARG A 361 3.28 13.70 -3.16
C ARG A 361 2.36 13.01 -4.14
N SER A 362 2.85 12.54 -5.28
CA SER A 362 2.12 11.63 -6.17
C SER A 362 1.75 10.32 -5.46
N ASP A 363 2.71 9.74 -4.75
CA ASP A 363 2.63 8.41 -4.14
C ASP A 363 2.98 8.52 -2.64
N GLN A 364 2.06 9.11 -1.87
CA GLN A 364 2.28 9.40 -0.45
C GLN A 364 2.41 8.12 0.40
N ASP A 365 1.87 7.00 -0.08
CA ASP A 365 1.87 5.68 0.55
C ASP A 365 3.14 4.86 0.33
N GLU A 366 3.98 5.24 -0.64
CA GLU A 366 5.29 4.61 -0.86
C GLU A 366 6.32 5.03 0.20
N ASP A 367 7.42 4.29 0.36
CA ASP A 367 8.53 4.66 1.26
C ASP A 367 9.68 5.41 0.56
N TRP A 368 9.50 5.71 -0.73
CA TRP A 368 10.43 6.42 -1.58
C TRP A 368 9.81 7.69 -2.20
N SER A 369 10.63 8.51 -2.86
CA SER A 369 10.23 9.63 -3.73
C SER A 369 10.74 9.44 -5.13
N ASP A 370 10.03 9.94 -6.13
CA ASP A 370 10.54 10.11 -7.48
C ASP A 370 11.50 11.30 -7.58
N LEU A 371 12.55 11.11 -8.37
CA LEU A 371 13.50 12.13 -8.76
C LEU A 371 13.46 12.32 -10.27
N SER A 372 13.37 13.58 -10.71
CA SER A 372 13.60 13.95 -12.11
C SER A 372 14.82 14.86 -12.19
N PHE A 373 15.81 14.46 -12.97
CA PHE A 373 17.07 15.18 -13.14
C PHE A 373 17.02 16.05 -14.40
N SER A 374 17.70 17.19 -14.37
CA SER A 374 17.82 18.10 -15.52
C SER A 374 19.18 18.81 -15.52
N GLY A 375 19.79 18.93 -16.69
CA GLY A 375 21.16 19.39 -16.90
C GLY A 375 22.22 18.45 -16.31
N GLY A 376 23.46 18.61 -16.79
CA GLY A 376 24.61 17.83 -16.31
C GLY A 376 24.61 16.37 -16.77
N PRO A 377 25.37 15.48 -16.10
CA PRO A 377 25.53 14.08 -16.51
C PRO A 377 24.28 13.20 -16.44
N LEU A 378 23.27 13.61 -15.67
CA LEU A 378 22.02 12.90 -15.48
C LEU A 378 20.85 13.64 -16.16
N ASP A 379 21.11 14.44 -17.20
CA ASP A 379 20.04 15.13 -17.92
C ASP A 379 19.00 14.14 -18.45
N ASP A 380 17.72 14.50 -18.31
CA ASP A 380 16.55 13.65 -18.58
C ASP A 380 16.52 12.28 -17.85
N ALA A 381 17.38 12.07 -16.86
CA ALA A 381 17.33 10.87 -16.05
C ALA A 381 16.18 10.96 -15.04
N THR A 382 15.62 9.79 -14.72
CA THR A 382 14.71 9.62 -13.58
C THR A 382 15.37 8.70 -12.56
N GLY A 383 14.91 8.81 -11.33
CA GLY A 383 15.38 7.96 -10.25
C GLY A 383 14.42 7.97 -9.07
N THR A 384 14.82 7.30 -8.00
CA THR A 384 14.12 7.30 -6.73
C THR A 384 15.08 7.63 -5.59
N TYR A 385 14.52 8.10 -4.49
CA TYR A 385 15.24 8.26 -3.24
C TYR A 385 14.46 7.70 -2.07
N GLN A 386 15.17 7.09 -1.13
CA GLN A 386 14.60 6.64 0.15
C GLN A 386 15.65 6.72 1.27
N GLU A 387 15.19 7.01 2.49
CA GLU A 387 15.95 6.83 3.73
C GLU A 387 15.19 5.85 4.63
N ASP A 388 15.78 4.70 4.91
CA ASP A 388 15.12 3.68 5.74
C ASP A 388 15.30 3.94 7.25
N ARG A 389 14.61 3.14 8.07
CA ARG A 389 14.70 3.20 9.55
C ARG A 389 16.07 2.87 10.13
N LEU A 390 17.00 2.35 9.32
CA LEU A 390 18.38 2.05 9.68
C LEU A 390 19.34 3.16 9.26
N GLY A 391 18.82 4.25 8.68
CA GLY A 391 19.60 5.38 8.19
C GLY A 391 20.33 5.09 6.88
N VAL A 392 19.97 4.02 6.18
CA VAL A 392 20.47 3.74 4.82
C VAL A 392 19.73 4.65 3.87
N ARG A 393 20.50 5.51 3.20
CA ARG A 393 20.01 6.43 2.17
C ARG A 393 20.39 5.91 0.81
N GLU A 394 19.41 5.78 -0.06
CA GLU A 394 19.60 5.25 -1.40
C GLU A 394 19.08 6.24 -2.43
N VAL A 395 19.90 6.55 -3.43
CA VAL A 395 19.49 7.19 -4.68
C VAL A 395 19.68 6.17 -5.80
N SER A 396 18.57 5.71 -6.37
CA SER A 396 18.55 4.81 -7.52
C SER A 396 18.27 5.61 -8.79
N VAL A 397 19.15 5.57 -9.79
CA VAL A 397 19.01 6.30 -11.06
C VAL A 397 18.80 5.30 -12.19
N TYR A 398 17.68 5.40 -12.92
CA TYR A 398 17.29 4.39 -13.91
C TYR A 398 18.14 4.40 -15.19
N ARG A 399 18.68 5.57 -15.56
CA ARG A 399 19.64 5.74 -16.66
C ARG A 399 20.76 6.66 -16.15
N PRO A 400 22.00 6.18 -15.97
CA PRO A 400 22.62 4.99 -16.57
C PRO A 400 22.51 3.66 -15.78
N LYS A 401 21.44 3.42 -15.00
CA LYS A 401 21.31 2.28 -14.06
C LYS A 401 22.40 2.32 -13.00
N MET A 402 22.22 3.20 -12.04
CA MET A 402 23.19 3.47 -10.99
C MET A 402 22.49 3.42 -9.63
N ASN A 403 23.12 2.79 -8.66
CA ASN A 403 22.66 2.80 -7.28
C ASN A 403 23.72 3.50 -6.41
N CYS A 404 23.31 4.56 -5.72
CA CYS A 404 24.16 5.36 -4.87
C CYS A 404 23.69 5.27 -3.42
N GLN A 405 24.56 4.83 -2.52
CA GLN A 405 24.17 4.57 -1.14
C GLN A 405 25.07 5.30 -0.14
N SER A 406 24.48 5.80 0.93
CA SER A 406 25.21 6.30 2.10
C SER A 406 24.51 5.87 3.38
N VAL A 407 25.28 5.70 4.46
CA VAL A 407 24.74 5.35 5.77
C VAL A 407 24.85 6.56 6.70
N ALA A 408 23.73 6.97 7.26
CA ALA A 408 23.65 8.02 8.27
C ALA A 408 23.20 7.43 9.61
N LYS A 409 23.26 8.25 10.66
CA LYS A 409 22.61 7.90 11.92
C LYS A 409 21.10 7.84 11.67
N PRO A 410 20.41 6.75 12.06
CA PRO A 410 18.96 6.65 11.89
C PRO A 410 18.22 7.82 12.52
N THR A 411 17.22 8.33 11.80
CA THR A 411 16.30 9.33 12.35
C THR A 411 15.29 8.61 13.25
N PRO A 412 15.28 8.86 14.58
CA PRO A 412 14.42 8.11 15.49
C PRO A 412 12.95 8.46 15.27
N ILE A 413 12.14 7.43 15.09
CA ILE A 413 10.68 7.56 15.07
C ILE A 413 10.17 7.48 16.52
N PRO A 414 9.41 8.47 17.03
CA PRO A 414 8.93 8.46 18.40
C PRO A 414 8.00 7.27 18.69
N ARG A 415 8.50 6.25 19.39
CA ARG A 415 7.70 5.08 19.78
C ARG A 415 6.77 5.34 20.97
N TYR A 416 7.11 6.30 21.82
CA TYR A 416 6.37 6.58 23.04
C TYR A 416 5.87 8.02 23.08
N GLY A 417 4.68 8.18 23.63
CA GLY A 417 4.15 9.47 24.04
C GLY A 417 4.88 10.05 25.25
N SER A 418 4.51 11.28 25.60
CA SER A 418 4.99 12.00 26.78
C SER A 418 4.26 11.60 28.08
N GLY A 419 3.13 10.89 27.95
CA GLY A 419 2.31 10.44 29.07
C GLY A 419 2.87 9.19 29.76
N ARG A 420 2.37 8.93 30.97
CA ARG A 420 2.53 7.64 31.66
C ARG A 420 1.27 6.81 31.48
N ALA A 421 1.43 5.49 31.41
CA ALA A 421 0.30 4.58 31.43
C ALA A 421 -0.51 4.75 32.74
N PRO A 422 -1.85 4.69 32.68
CA PRO A 422 -2.69 4.72 33.87
C PRO A 422 -2.48 3.45 34.67
N ALA A 423 -2.43 3.57 36.01
CA ALA A 423 -2.22 2.43 36.90
C ALA A 423 -3.30 1.34 36.67
N PRO A 424 -2.95 0.04 36.73
CA PRO A 424 -3.92 -1.02 36.55
C PRO A 424 -4.98 -0.98 37.66
N PRO A 425 -6.24 -1.40 37.39
CA PRO A 425 -7.27 -1.50 38.41
C PRO A 425 -6.86 -2.43 39.56
N LYS A 426 -7.40 -2.17 40.75
CA LYS A 426 -7.15 -3.01 41.94
C LYS A 426 -7.50 -4.48 41.66
N GLY A 427 -6.60 -5.39 42.02
CA GLY A 427 -6.75 -6.83 41.78
C GLY A 427 -6.16 -7.32 40.46
N SER A 428 -5.58 -6.44 39.64
CA SER A 428 -4.75 -6.82 38.49
C SER A 428 -3.41 -7.41 38.93
N GLY A 429 -2.76 -8.20 38.08
CA GLY A 429 -1.43 -8.76 38.36
C GLY A 429 -1.39 -10.23 38.79
N GLY A 430 -0.25 -10.64 39.35
CA GLY A 430 0.01 -11.99 39.86
C GLY A 430 1.00 -12.84 39.05
N LEU A 431 1.43 -12.36 37.87
CA LEU A 431 2.43 -12.98 37.01
C LEU A 431 3.65 -12.06 36.82
N SER A 432 4.77 -12.64 36.42
CA SER A 432 5.94 -11.88 35.98
C SER A 432 6.82 -12.71 35.05
N GLY A 433 7.51 -12.04 34.13
CA GLY A 433 8.47 -12.64 33.22
C GLY A 433 8.03 -12.57 31.76
N ALA A 434 8.96 -12.91 30.88
CA ALA A 434 8.74 -13.00 29.45
C ALA A 434 8.53 -14.47 29.05
N TYR A 435 7.51 -14.74 28.27
CA TYR A 435 7.16 -16.08 27.82
C TYR A 435 6.86 -16.09 26.34
N ALA A 436 7.05 -17.23 25.69
CA ALA A 436 6.57 -17.46 24.34
C ALA A 436 5.86 -18.80 24.21
N THR A 437 4.89 -18.85 23.30
CA THR A 437 4.38 -20.09 22.74
C THR A 437 4.57 -20.03 21.23
N TRP A 438 4.55 -21.19 20.59
CA TRP A 438 4.46 -21.26 19.14
C TRP A 438 3.41 -22.28 18.72
N TYR A 439 2.91 -22.13 17.51
CA TYR A 439 2.05 -23.09 16.85
C TYR A 439 2.40 -23.14 15.36
N ALA A 440 2.23 -24.31 14.75
CA ALA A 440 2.28 -24.41 13.31
C ALA A 440 1.04 -23.72 12.74
N ASP A 441 1.22 -22.88 11.73
CA ASP A 441 0.14 -22.29 10.96
C ASP A 441 -0.06 -23.10 9.68
N PRO A 442 -0.97 -24.09 9.67
CA PRO A 442 -1.21 -24.90 8.49
C PRO A 442 -1.85 -24.07 7.37
N LEU A 443 -2.53 -22.96 7.67
CA LEU A 443 -3.12 -22.09 6.66
C LEU A 443 -2.05 -21.28 5.93
N ALA A 444 -0.94 -20.93 6.60
CA ALA A 444 0.25 -20.40 5.94
C ALA A 444 0.85 -21.42 4.97
N THR A 445 0.88 -22.72 5.31
CA THR A 445 1.33 -23.77 4.37
C THR A 445 0.38 -24.02 3.20
N LEU A 446 -0.91 -23.67 3.35
CA LEU A 446 -1.90 -23.65 2.26
C LEU A 446 -1.96 -22.28 1.56
N GLY A 447 -1.15 -21.34 2.00
CA GLY A 447 -0.96 -20.06 1.34
C GLY A 447 -2.08 -19.03 1.54
N TYR A 448 -2.86 -19.14 2.61
CA TYR A 448 -3.93 -18.18 2.94
C TYR A 448 -3.45 -16.94 3.70
N GLY A 449 -2.14 -16.64 3.66
CA GLY A 449 -1.53 -15.67 4.57
C GLY A 449 -1.41 -16.23 5.99
N GLY A 450 -0.49 -15.67 6.76
CA GLY A 450 -0.11 -16.19 8.07
C GLY A 450 1.35 -15.88 8.40
N CYS A 451 1.87 -16.41 9.49
CA CYS A 451 3.26 -16.19 9.93
C CYS A 451 4.33 -16.94 9.12
N GLY A 452 3.93 -17.64 8.03
CA GLY A 452 4.86 -18.30 7.11
C GLY A 452 5.49 -19.60 7.65
N GLY A 453 4.83 -20.30 8.57
CA GLY A 453 5.28 -21.57 9.13
C GLY A 453 5.00 -21.69 10.63
N LEU A 454 5.98 -21.33 11.47
CA LEU A 454 5.84 -21.32 12.93
C LEU A 454 5.44 -19.92 13.40
N CYS A 455 4.22 -19.80 13.94
CA CYS A 455 3.72 -18.58 14.55
C CYS A 455 4.20 -18.50 15.98
N TRP A 456 4.77 -17.36 16.36
CA TRP A 456 5.21 -17.09 17.72
C TRP A 456 4.27 -16.08 18.36
N GLU A 457 3.94 -16.32 19.61
CA GLU A 457 3.21 -15.37 20.47
C GLU A 457 4.08 -15.13 21.71
N THR A 458 4.41 -13.88 22.00
CA THR A 458 5.19 -13.49 23.18
C THR A 458 4.32 -12.74 24.18
N ARG A 459 4.58 -12.94 25.48
CA ARG A 459 3.91 -12.21 26.56
C ARG A 459 4.92 -11.77 27.62
N PHE A 460 4.96 -10.48 27.90
CA PHE A 460 5.83 -9.89 28.93
C PHE A 460 4.97 -9.42 30.10
N PHE A 461 4.84 -10.26 31.12
CA PHE A 461 4.04 -9.95 32.30
C PHE A 461 4.83 -9.13 33.31
N THR A 462 4.18 -8.10 33.84
CA THR A 462 4.66 -7.35 35.00
C THR A 462 3.86 -7.73 36.25
N LYS A 463 4.48 -7.66 37.42
CA LYS A 463 3.81 -7.91 38.70
C LYS A 463 2.66 -6.93 38.97
N ALA A 464 2.75 -5.72 38.41
CA ALA A 464 1.78 -4.65 38.57
C ALA A 464 0.45 -4.90 37.84
N GLY A 465 0.39 -5.89 36.93
CA GLY A 465 -0.84 -6.18 36.18
C GLY A 465 -0.85 -5.69 34.74
N TYR A 466 0.31 -5.37 34.15
CA TYR A 466 0.42 -5.13 32.72
C TYR A 466 1.01 -6.32 31.97
N VAL A 467 0.62 -6.49 30.72
CA VAL A 467 1.19 -7.45 29.77
C VAL A 467 1.43 -6.77 28.43
N TYR A 468 2.64 -6.90 27.90
CA TYR A 468 2.95 -6.60 26.50
C TYR A 468 2.78 -7.88 25.68
N THR A 469 1.98 -7.82 24.61
CA THR A 469 1.52 -8.99 23.85
C THR A 469 2.14 -9.11 22.46
N GLU A 470 3.00 -8.16 22.08
CA GLU A 470 3.74 -8.18 20.83
C GLU A 470 5.18 -8.69 21.05
N GLU A 471 5.84 -9.10 19.96
CA GLU A 471 7.27 -9.39 19.96
C GLU A 471 8.05 -8.08 19.73
N PRO A 472 8.92 -7.65 20.66
CA PRO A 472 9.75 -6.48 20.44
C PRO A 472 10.57 -6.56 19.16
N GLU A 473 10.82 -5.43 18.52
CA GLU A 473 11.65 -5.40 17.32
C GLU A 473 13.14 -5.46 17.66
N SER A 474 13.58 -4.71 18.68
CA SER A 474 15.01 -4.52 18.98
C SER A 474 15.47 -4.99 20.36
N SER A 475 14.63 -4.86 21.40
CA SER A 475 14.99 -5.21 22.78
C SER A 475 13.77 -5.35 23.69
N VAL A 476 13.94 -5.96 24.87
CA VAL A 476 12.86 -6.06 25.87
C VAL A 476 12.42 -4.70 26.43
N ASP A 477 13.23 -3.66 26.31
CA ASP A 477 12.88 -2.31 26.76
C ASP A 477 11.70 -1.74 25.98
N GLU A 478 11.35 -2.34 24.83
CA GLU A 478 10.15 -1.99 24.08
C GLU A 478 8.85 -2.33 24.84
N ALA A 479 8.90 -3.38 25.66
CA ALA A 479 7.84 -3.81 26.56
C ALA A 479 7.76 -2.96 27.86
N ASP A 480 8.05 -1.66 27.78
CA ASP A 480 7.94 -0.72 28.90
C ASP A 480 6.47 -0.30 29.12
N CYS A 481 5.79 -1.07 29.97
CA CYS A 481 4.40 -0.83 30.34
C CYS A 481 4.13 0.44 31.16
N SER A 482 5.16 1.21 31.52
CA SER A 482 4.97 2.52 32.16
C SER A 482 4.64 3.64 31.16
N ARG A 483 4.80 3.38 29.86
CA ARG A 483 4.70 4.36 28.78
C ARG A 483 3.35 4.26 28.06
N THR A 484 3.01 5.32 27.33
CA THR A 484 1.93 5.33 26.34
C THR A 484 2.51 5.34 24.94
N HIS A 485 1.73 4.89 23.95
CA HIS A 485 1.95 5.23 22.55
C HIS A 485 1.82 6.76 22.34
N PRO A 486 2.29 7.30 21.20
CA PRO A 486 2.15 8.72 20.89
C PRO A 486 0.69 9.23 20.86
N ASN A 487 -0.27 8.38 20.51
CA ASN A 487 -1.72 8.68 20.57
C ASN A 487 -2.27 8.76 22.01
N GLY A 488 -1.45 8.45 23.02
CA GLY A 488 -1.78 8.50 24.45
C GLY A 488 -2.33 7.19 25.05
N LEU A 489 -2.62 6.17 24.25
CA LEU A 489 -3.06 4.86 24.76
C LEU A 489 -1.89 4.11 25.42
N PRO A 490 -2.14 3.26 26.43
CA PRO A 490 -1.09 2.47 27.08
C PRO A 490 -0.42 1.51 26.09
N VAL A 491 0.90 1.35 26.20
CA VAL A 491 1.68 0.38 25.37
C VAL A 491 1.35 -1.07 25.70
N CYS A 492 1.01 -1.31 26.97
CA CYS A 492 0.66 -2.63 27.45
C CYS A 492 -0.82 -2.71 27.79
N GLU A 493 -1.36 -3.90 27.63
CA GLU A 493 -2.67 -4.25 28.12
C GLU A 493 -2.62 -4.51 29.63
N VAL A 494 -3.79 -4.45 30.26
CA VAL A 494 -3.94 -4.82 31.67
C VAL A 494 -4.43 -6.25 31.76
N TYR A 495 -3.89 -7.04 32.69
CA TYR A 495 -4.38 -8.39 32.96
C TYR A 495 -4.77 -8.61 34.42
N ARG A 496 -5.71 -9.53 34.63
CA ARG A 496 -6.19 -9.95 35.95
C ARG A 496 -6.15 -11.47 36.06
N VAL A 497 -5.63 -11.97 37.19
CA VAL A 497 -5.69 -13.39 37.55
C VAL A 497 -6.66 -13.59 38.70
N GLN A 498 -7.71 -14.39 38.48
CA GLN A 498 -8.69 -14.72 39.52
C GLN A 498 -9.31 -16.10 39.29
N GLY A 499 -9.43 -16.90 40.34
CA GLY A 499 -10.14 -18.19 40.29
C GLY A 499 -9.54 -19.18 39.29
N GLY A 500 -8.21 -19.18 39.13
CA GLY A 500 -7.53 -20.03 38.14
C GLY A 500 -7.77 -19.61 36.68
N LYS A 501 -8.22 -18.37 36.45
CA LYS A 501 -8.38 -17.78 35.12
C LYS A 501 -7.56 -16.51 34.97
N ILE A 502 -7.20 -16.19 33.73
CA ILE A 502 -6.58 -14.93 33.33
C ILE A 502 -7.46 -14.20 32.33
N THR A 503 -7.61 -12.89 32.50
CA THR A 503 -8.24 -11.98 31.54
C THR A 503 -7.19 -10.96 31.13
N ILE A 504 -6.98 -10.76 29.83
CA ILE A 504 -6.06 -9.76 29.26
C ILE A 504 -6.91 -8.75 28.48
N GLY A 505 -6.71 -7.45 28.73
CA GLY A 505 -7.44 -6.39 28.06
C GLY A 505 -8.96 -6.56 28.19
N SER A 506 -9.64 -6.59 27.05
CA SER A 506 -11.09 -6.83 26.93
C SER A 506 -11.45 -8.27 26.55
N ASP A 507 -10.47 -9.19 26.56
CA ASP A 507 -10.68 -10.57 26.13
C ASP A 507 -11.53 -11.38 27.11
N GLN A 508 -12.02 -12.52 26.65
CA GLN A 508 -12.73 -13.46 27.51
C GLN A 508 -11.77 -14.12 28.52
N PRO A 509 -12.22 -14.42 29.76
CA PRO A 509 -11.37 -15.11 30.73
C PRO A 509 -10.95 -16.51 30.27
N GLU A 510 -9.63 -16.75 30.22
CA GLU A 510 -9.03 -18.03 29.84
C GLU A 510 -8.57 -18.81 31.06
N VAL A 511 -8.54 -20.14 30.99
CA VAL A 511 -7.99 -20.99 32.06
C VAL A 511 -6.49 -20.74 32.17
N LEU A 512 -6.00 -20.49 33.39
CA LEU A 512 -4.60 -20.33 33.73
C LEU A 512 -4.15 -21.45 34.66
N LYS A 513 -3.11 -22.20 34.26
CA LYS A 513 -2.40 -23.16 35.11
C LYS A 513 -0.90 -22.89 35.07
N ARG A 514 -0.18 -23.35 36.09
CA ARG A 514 1.29 -23.38 36.10
C ARG A 514 1.75 -24.84 36.00
N SER A 515 2.77 -25.08 35.17
CA SER A 515 3.41 -26.39 35.04
C SER A 515 4.92 -26.20 35.09
N GLY A 516 5.53 -26.41 36.26
CA GLY A 516 6.91 -26.00 36.51
C GLY A 516 7.09 -24.49 36.29
N ALA A 517 8.05 -24.12 35.44
CA ALA A 517 8.29 -22.72 35.04
C ALA A 517 7.37 -22.23 33.90
N ASN A 518 6.58 -23.11 33.29
CA ASN A 518 5.70 -22.78 32.18
C ASN A 518 4.34 -22.27 32.67
N LEU A 519 3.72 -21.41 31.85
CA LEU A 519 2.32 -21.02 32.00
C LEU A 519 1.47 -21.78 30.98
N ILE A 520 0.31 -22.27 31.40
CA ILE A 520 -0.68 -22.84 30.49
C ILE A 520 -1.87 -21.90 30.47
N ILE A 521 -2.08 -21.21 29.34
CA ILE A 521 -3.13 -20.21 29.17
C ILE A 521 -4.01 -20.63 27.99
N GLY A 522 -5.31 -20.80 28.24
CA GLY A 522 -6.23 -21.28 27.19
C GLY A 522 -5.86 -22.66 26.64
N GLY A 523 -5.13 -23.47 27.41
CA GLY A 523 -4.60 -24.77 26.98
C GLY A 523 -3.26 -24.71 26.22
N ARG A 524 -2.75 -23.52 25.88
CA ARG A 524 -1.44 -23.34 25.22
C ARG A 524 -0.32 -23.21 26.24
N THR A 525 0.83 -23.82 25.97
CA THR A 525 2.00 -23.79 26.86
C THR A 525 2.95 -22.66 26.49
N TYR A 526 3.01 -21.66 27.37
CA TYR A 526 3.93 -20.54 27.30
C TYR A 526 5.19 -20.88 28.10
N THR A 527 6.31 -20.96 27.39
CA THR A 527 7.64 -21.29 27.94
C THR A 527 8.39 -20.00 28.24
N PRO A 528 9.08 -19.88 29.39
CA PRO A 528 9.84 -18.67 29.72
C PRO A 528 10.99 -18.45 28.72
N LEU A 529 11.19 -17.19 28.34
CA LEU A 529 12.29 -16.80 27.45
C LEU A 529 13.62 -16.78 28.21
N LEU A 530 14.69 -17.23 27.55
CA LEU A 530 16.05 -17.07 28.03
C LEU A 530 16.77 -15.99 27.24
N SER A 531 17.39 -15.05 27.97
CA SER A 531 18.25 -14.03 27.38
C SER A 531 19.52 -14.66 26.82
N LEU A 532 20.08 -14.05 25.78
CA LEU A 532 21.36 -14.48 25.21
C LEU A 532 22.57 -13.86 25.92
N GLN A 533 22.36 -13.14 27.03
CA GLN A 533 23.44 -12.49 27.79
C GLN A 533 24.57 -13.47 28.13
N GLY A 534 25.79 -13.12 27.76
CA GLY A 534 26.98 -13.95 27.99
C GLY A 534 27.11 -15.16 27.06
N VAL A 535 26.15 -15.43 26.19
CA VAL A 535 26.22 -16.49 25.18
C VAL A 535 27.11 -16.03 24.02
N LYS A 536 28.14 -16.81 23.72
CA LYS A 536 28.92 -16.66 22.49
C LYS A 536 28.28 -17.49 21.38
N LEU A 537 27.55 -16.83 20.48
CA LEU A 537 27.01 -17.46 19.29
C LEU A 537 28.14 -18.09 18.44
N ASN A 538 27.90 -19.30 17.94
CA ASN A 538 28.89 -20.03 17.16
C ASN A 538 28.21 -20.96 16.15
N GLY A 539 28.66 -20.91 14.91
CA GLY A 539 28.21 -21.78 13.84
C GLY A 539 27.24 -21.11 12.88
N GLN A 540 26.66 -21.93 12.01
CA GLN A 540 25.76 -21.50 10.95
C GLN A 540 24.30 -21.64 11.39
N PHE A 541 23.53 -20.60 11.11
CA PHE A 541 22.13 -20.44 11.45
C PHE A 541 21.35 -20.06 10.20
N GLU A 542 20.22 -20.70 9.97
CA GLU A 542 19.43 -20.48 8.78
C GLU A 542 17.96 -20.29 9.10
N ALA A 543 17.40 -19.20 8.59
CA ALA A 543 15.98 -18.94 8.53
C ALA A 543 15.51 -19.00 7.08
N GLN A 544 14.34 -19.61 6.86
CA GLN A 544 13.66 -19.62 5.58
C GLN A 544 12.29 -18.99 5.75
N THR A 545 11.87 -18.21 4.78
CA THR A 545 10.55 -17.59 4.75
C THR A 545 9.96 -17.82 3.37
N PHE A 546 8.72 -18.31 3.36
CA PHE A 546 7.98 -18.54 2.14
C PHE A 546 6.76 -17.62 2.15
N TYR A 547 6.49 -17.03 1.00
CA TYR A 547 5.31 -16.23 0.73
C TYR A 547 4.69 -16.79 -0.52
N GLY A 548 3.46 -17.28 -0.50
CA GLY A 548 2.91 -17.96 -1.67
C GLY A 548 1.64 -18.71 -1.31
N GLY A 549 0.64 -18.56 -2.17
CA GLY A 549 -0.76 -18.85 -1.93
C GLY A 549 -1.24 -20.07 -2.70
N GLY A 550 -2.05 -20.96 -2.10
CA GLY A 550 -2.76 -21.99 -2.87
C GLY A 550 -3.69 -21.41 -3.94
N THR A 551 -4.07 -20.14 -3.82
CA THR A 551 -4.94 -19.40 -4.75
C THR A 551 -4.25 -18.27 -5.51
N ASN A 552 -2.99 -17.94 -5.20
CA ASN A 552 -2.25 -16.89 -5.89
C ASN A 552 -1.22 -17.50 -6.84
N THR A 553 -0.94 -16.83 -7.95
CA THR A 553 0.09 -17.31 -8.89
C THR A 553 1.48 -16.77 -8.54
N THR A 554 1.61 -16.04 -7.43
CA THR A 554 2.83 -15.40 -6.96
C THR A 554 3.38 -16.09 -5.73
N SER A 555 4.52 -16.74 -5.88
CA SER A 555 5.28 -17.35 -4.79
C SER A 555 6.62 -16.65 -4.64
N ALA A 556 7.15 -16.62 -3.44
CA ALA A 556 8.46 -16.11 -3.11
C ALA A 556 9.08 -16.95 -1.99
N ALA A 557 10.38 -17.15 -2.10
CA ALA A 557 11.17 -17.88 -1.12
C ALA A 557 12.38 -17.02 -0.77
N PHE A 558 12.63 -16.86 0.52
CA PHE A 558 13.74 -16.12 1.06
C PHE A 558 14.48 -16.99 2.06
N GLN A 559 15.81 -16.98 1.98
CA GLN A 559 16.72 -17.67 2.85
C GLN A 559 17.67 -16.64 3.45
N ASN A 560 17.80 -16.65 4.77
CA ASN A 560 18.74 -15.82 5.50
C ASN A 560 19.66 -16.73 6.29
N ARG A 561 20.95 -16.71 5.94
CA ARG A 561 22.00 -17.48 6.59
C ARG A 561 22.92 -16.55 7.35
N LEU A 562 23.03 -16.79 8.65
CA LEU A 562 23.95 -16.11 9.56
C LEU A 562 25.03 -17.09 10.00
N VAL A 563 26.29 -16.70 9.93
CA VAL A 563 27.40 -17.46 10.50
C VAL A 563 28.04 -16.62 11.58
N PHE A 564 27.98 -17.07 12.83
CA PHE A 564 28.57 -16.39 13.97
C PHE A 564 29.88 -17.06 14.40
N THR A 565 30.83 -16.25 14.84
CA THR A 565 32.06 -16.73 15.47
C THR A 565 32.11 -16.33 16.95
N PRO A 566 32.71 -17.14 17.85
CA PRO A 566 32.84 -16.79 19.27
C PRO A 566 33.61 -15.49 19.55
N GLN A 567 34.34 -14.98 18.55
CA GLN A 567 35.11 -13.74 18.59
C GLN A 567 34.24 -12.48 18.39
N GLY A 568 32.94 -12.63 18.18
CA GLY A 568 32.03 -11.49 18.01
C GLY A 568 31.94 -11.00 16.57
N THR A 569 32.24 -11.86 15.58
CA THR A 569 32.04 -11.53 14.15
C THR A 569 30.92 -12.35 13.54
N PHE A 570 30.31 -11.82 12.49
CA PHE A 570 29.30 -12.54 11.72
C PHE A 570 29.47 -12.33 10.21
N THR A 571 28.99 -13.29 9.45
CA THR A 571 28.65 -13.10 8.03
C THR A 571 27.16 -13.37 7.84
N GLN A 572 26.57 -12.66 6.89
CA GLN A 572 25.18 -12.80 6.50
C GLN A 572 25.11 -13.02 5.00
N ALA A 573 24.36 -14.04 4.59
CA ALA A 573 23.97 -14.23 3.21
C ALA A 573 22.44 -14.27 3.16
N ARG A 574 21.85 -13.35 2.39
CA ARG A 574 20.42 -13.33 2.09
C ARG A 574 20.27 -13.70 0.62
N HIS A 575 19.50 -14.75 0.35
CA HIS A 575 19.07 -15.12 -0.98
C HIS A 575 17.56 -15.12 -1.01
N GLY A 576 16.95 -14.68 -2.09
CA GLY A 576 15.54 -14.92 -2.26
C GLY A 576 15.07 -14.52 -3.63
N GLY A 577 13.89 -14.98 -3.98
CA GLY A 577 13.27 -14.64 -5.23
C GLY A 577 11.77 -14.78 -5.15
N MET A 578 11.11 -14.07 -6.05
CA MET A 578 9.70 -14.17 -6.30
C MET A 578 9.49 -14.66 -7.73
N VAL A 579 8.48 -15.49 -7.92
CA VAL A 579 7.98 -15.95 -9.20
C VAL A 579 6.49 -15.65 -9.21
N SER A 580 6.03 -14.93 -10.21
CA SER A 580 4.61 -14.76 -10.51
C SER A 580 4.32 -15.41 -11.85
N THR A 581 3.39 -16.36 -11.87
CA THR A 581 2.97 -17.07 -13.08
C THR A 581 1.61 -16.52 -13.56
N ALA A 582 1.37 -16.60 -14.86
CA ALA A 582 0.06 -16.39 -15.45
C ALA A 582 -0.44 -17.75 -15.94
N THR A 583 -1.69 -18.07 -15.67
CA THR A 583 -2.32 -19.33 -16.10
C THR A 583 -3.50 -19.06 -17.02
N ASP A 584 -3.85 -20.03 -17.87
CA ASP A 584 -4.98 -19.95 -18.81
C ASP A 584 -6.34 -19.75 -18.11
N THR A 585 -6.48 -20.22 -16.87
CA THR A 585 -7.67 -20.02 -16.04
C THR A 585 -7.58 -18.79 -15.12
N GLY A 586 -6.44 -18.08 -15.08
CA GLY A 586 -6.17 -17.03 -14.11
C GLY A 586 -6.21 -17.50 -12.64
N THR A 587 -6.07 -18.81 -12.41
CA THR A 587 -5.98 -19.44 -11.09
C THR A 587 -4.79 -20.41 -11.05
N THR A 588 -4.34 -20.80 -9.86
CA THR A 588 -3.27 -21.80 -9.68
C THR A 588 -3.57 -23.18 -10.30
N ALA A 589 -4.82 -23.46 -10.67
CA ALA A 589 -5.25 -24.73 -11.27
C ALA A 589 -5.15 -24.75 -12.81
N GLY A 590 -4.84 -23.62 -13.46
CA GLY A 590 -4.69 -23.54 -14.91
C GLY A 590 -3.29 -23.93 -15.40
N ASN A 591 -3.17 -24.15 -16.70
CA ASN A 591 -1.87 -24.33 -17.34
C ASN A 591 -1.11 -23.00 -17.33
N VAL A 592 0.18 -23.04 -16.98
CA VAL A 592 1.04 -21.86 -17.01
C VAL A 592 1.22 -21.39 -18.46
N ILE A 593 0.76 -20.18 -18.75
CA ILE A 593 0.87 -19.51 -20.06
C ILE A 593 1.93 -18.41 -20.07
N GLY A 594 2.49 -18.04 -18.90
CA GLY A 594 3.56 -17.06 -18.78
C GLY A 594 4.03 -16.87 -17.34
N GLY A 595 5.04 -16.03 -17.14
CA GLY A 595 5.48 -15.66 -15.80
C GLY A 595 6.65 -14.68 -15.78
N VAL A 596 6.85 -14.09 -14.62
CA VAL A 596 8.00 -13.24 -14.29
C VAL A 596 8.67 -13.80 -13.04
N SER A 597 9.99 -13.73 -13.00
CA SER A 597 10.77 -14.08 -11.82
C SER A 597 11.75 -12.97 -11.52
N ALA A 598 11.85 -12.59 -10.24
CA ALA A 598 12.91 -11.73 -9.74
C ALA A 598 13.67 -12.50 -8.67
N SER A 599 14.99 -12.36 -8.64
CA SER A 599 15.81 -12.92 -7.57
C SER A 599 16.83 -11.89 -7.11
N SER A 600 17.22 -12.02 -5.86
CA SER A 600 18.23 -11.18 -5.23
C SER A 600 19.14 -12.05 -4.37
N GLN A 601 20.41 -11.68 -4.36
CA GLN A 601 21.39 -12.25 -3.46
C GLN A 601 22.23 -11.12 -2.91
N ARG A 602 22.38 -11.08 -1.60
CA ARG A 602 23.20 -10.10 -0.89
C ARG A 602 24.03 -10.82 0.16
N SER A 603 25.27 -10.40 0.31
CA SER A 603 26.15 -10.85 1.38
C SER A 603 26.72 -9.65 2.11
N SER A 604 26.80 -9.75 3.43
CA SER A 604 27.38 -8.73 4.27
C SER A 604 28.10 -9.39 5.45
N ALA A 605 28.95 -8.62 6.13
CA ALA A 605 29.72 -9.10 7.27
C ALA A 605 29.96 -7.96 8.26
N GLY A 606 30.31 -8.32 9.48
CA GLY A 606 30.58 -7.33 10.52
C GLY A 606 30.86 -7.95 11.88
N SER A 607 30.64 -7.15 12.91
CA SER A 607 30.73 -7.56 14.31
C SER A 607 29.35 -7.65 14.93
N TYR A 608 29.15 -8.57 15.87
CA TYR A 608 27.93 -8.66 16.65
C TYR A 608 28.20 -8.52 18.15
N ARG A 609 27.19 -8.05 18.87
CA ARG A 609 27.18 -8.01 20.33
C ARG A 609 25.82 -8.43 20.85
N VAL A 610 25.82 -9.16 21.96
CA VAL A 610 24.60 -9.53 22.68
C VAL A 610 24.51 -8.73 23.98
N GLN A 611 23.34 -8.16 24.25
CA GLN A 611 23.02 -7.48 25.50
C GLN A 611 21.59 -7.85 25.92
N GLY A 612 21.45 -8.66 26.96
CA GLY A 612 20.17 -9.17 27.43
C GLY A 612 19.42 -9.92 26.32
N PHE A 613 18.28 -9.37 25.92
CA PHE A 613 17.45 -9.85 24.81
C PHE A 613 17.68 -9.09 23.49
N SER A 614 18.81 -8.40 23.33
CA SER A 614 19.14 -7.66 22.12
C SER A 614 20.40 -8.23 21.46
N LEU A 615 20.32 -8.44 20.16
CA LEU A 615 21.44 -8.73 19.28
C LEU A 615 21.70 -7.48 18.42
N GLU A 616 22.84 -6.85 18.63
CA GLU A 616 23.33 -5.74 17.80
C GLU A 616 24.27 -6.30 16.72
N LEU A 617 23.99 -5.99 15.46
CA LEU A 617 24.79 -6.30 14.29
C LEU A 617 25.34 -4.99 13.74
N ARG A 618 26.67 -4.84 13.74
CA ARG A 618 27.36 -3.69 13.14
C ARG A 618 28.05 -4.14 11.88
N PHE A 619 27.61 -3.62 10.74
CA PHE A 619 28.04 -4.04 9.41
C PHE A 619 29.26 -3.23 8.94
N GLY A 620 29.98 -3.79 7.97
CA GLY A 620 31.22 -3.17 7.44
C GLY A 620 31.03 -1.83 6.72
N ASP A 621 29.82 -1.53 6.25
CA ASP A 621 29.43 -0.24 5.65
C ASP A 621 29.02 0.81 6.70
N GLY A 622 29.05 0.45 7.99
CA GLY A 622 28.74 1.32 9.11
C GLY A 622 27.29 1.24 9.63
N HIS A 623 26.37 0.55 8.95
CA HIS A 623 25.00 0.43 9.47
C HIS A 623 24.94 -0.47 10.70
N VAL A 624 23.98 -0.20 11.58
CA VAL A 624 23.77 -0.93 12.83
C VAL A 624 22.33 -1.41 12.89
N GLU A 625 22.13 -2.72 12.92
CA GLU A 625 20.83 -3.31 13.20
C GLU A 625 20.78 -3.78 14.65
N ARG A 626 19.68 -3.49 15.35
CA ARG A 626 19.37 -4.11 16.65
C ARG A 626 18.14 -4.97 16.50
N ARG A 627 18.24 -6.21 16.96
CA ARG A 627 17.17 -7.21 16.86
C ARG A 627 16.88 -7.78 18.24
N PHE A 628 15.62 -7.88 18.59
CA PHE A 628 15.21 -8.68 19.74
C PHE A 628 15.62 -10.14 19.48
N ALA A 629 16.28 -10.77 20.43
CA ALA A 629 16.82 -12.11 20.27
C ALA A 629 16.72 -12.90 21.57
N TYR A 630 16.23 -14.14 21.46
CA TYR A 630 16.04 -15.05 22.58
C TYR A 630 16.11 -16.50 22.15
N VAL A 631 16.19 -17.38 23.15
CA VAL A 631 16.01 -18.82 22.96
C VAL A 631 15.05 -19.37 24.01
N LEU A 632 14.59 -20.59 23.78
CA LEU A 632 13.87 -21.37 24.77
C LEU A 632 14.85 -22.22 25.61
N PRO A 633 14.46 -22.62 26.83
CA PRO A 633 15.22 -23.58 27.62
C PRO A 633 15.24 -24.96 26.94
N GLY A 634 16.43 -25.54 26.80
CA GLY A 634 16.61 -26.94 26.41
C GLY A 634 16.28 -27.92 27.54
N LYS A 635 16.49 -29.22 27.30
CA LYS A 635 16.16 -30.31 28.26
C LYS A 635 16.80 -30.16 29.65
N ASN A 636 17.91 -29.43 29.75
CA ASN A 636 18.64 -29.19 31.01
C ASN A 636 18.43 -27.77 31.56
N GLY A 637 17.47 -27.00 31.03
CA GLY A 637 17.21 -25.61 31.42
C GLY A 637 18.23 -24.59 30.90
N LYS A 638 19.26 -25.02 30.16
CA LYS A 638 20.23 -24.12 29.52
C LYS A 638 19.67 -23.57 28.20
N PRO A 639 20.21 -22.44 27.70
CA PRO A 639 19.90 -21.92 26.36
C PRO A 639 19.99 -23.01 25.29
N ASP A 640 18.89 -23.28 24.58
CA ASP A 640 18.89 -24.14 23.40
C ASP A 640 19.30 -23.31 22.17
N LEU A 641 20.50 -23.56 21.65
CA LEU A 641 21.04 -22.82 20.50
C LEU A 641 20.71 -23.51 19.16
N ASP A 642 19.96 -24.61 19.15
CA ASP A 642 19.56 -25.26 17.90
C ASP A 642 18.41 -24.49 17.23
N LEU A 643 17.65 -23.71 18.01
CA LEU A 643 16.59 -22.81 17.54
C LEU A 643 16.73 -21.41 18.17
N LEU A 644 17.17 -20.46 17.36
CA LEU A 644 17.41 -19.08 17.75
C LEU A 644 16.33 -18.15 17.17
N ARG A 645 15.62 -17.41 18.01
CA ARG A 645 14.73 -16.35 17.54
C ARG A 645 15.51 -15.05 17.42
N ILE A 646 15.53 -14.43 16.25
CA ILE A 646 16.15 -13.12 16.01
C ILE A 646 15.21 -12.26 15.15
N GLY A 647 14.76 -11.14 15.70
CA GLY A 647 14.10 -10.06 14.98
C GLY A 647 12.91 -10.53 14.15
N GLY A 648 12.02 -11.34 14.74
CA GLY A 648 10.85 -11.83 14.02
C GLY A 648 11.10 -13.10 13.17
N LEU A 649 12.31 -13.65 13.14
CA LEU A 649 12.65 -14.87 12.38
C LEU A 649 13.18 -16.01 13.28
N SER A 650 12.87 -17.24 12.89
CA SER A 650 13.34 -18.45 13.55
C SER A 650 14.53 -19.03 12.78
N TYR A 651 15.69 -19.10 13.41
CA TYR A 651 16.90 -19.63 12.82
C TYR A 651 17.21 -21.01 13.39
N THR A 652 17.39 -21.98 12.51
CA THR A 652 17.84 -23.33 12.87
C THR A 652 19.34 -23.45 12.68
N ARG A 653 20.01 -24.11 13.63
CA ARG A 653 21.44 -24.41 13.49
C ARG A 653 21.65 -25.48 12.39
N LYS A 654 22.69 -25.32 11.59
CA LYS A 654 23.07 -26.23 10.50
C LYS A 654 24.31 -27.04 10.82
#